data_AF-A0A0L0SX28-F1
#
_entry.id   AF-A0A0L0SX28-F1
#
_cell.length_a   1.000
_cell.length_b   1.000
_cell.length_c   1.000
_cell.angle_alpha   90.00
_cell.angle_beta   90.00
_cell.angle_gamma   90.00
#
_symmetry.space_group_name_H-M   'P 1'
#
loop_
_entity.id
_entity.type
_entity.pdbx_description
1 polymer ?
#
loop_
_entity_poly.entity_id
_entity_poly.type
_entity_poly.pdbx_seq_one_letter_code
_entity_poly.pdbx_strand_id
1 'polypeptide(L)'
;MEQIDHLLTPLSVDARIRAVAQSVMGERAPFPSPIGRTRSVIYCDYFASGRSLKFVENAIRDHVLPFYANTHTTTTVTARRTMAQRERARAVIRESVNAAPNDCAVIFTGSGSTAAIVHLATTLRLYDHGFWPSSAPKPTVFVSIAEHHSNLLPWRESAANVVTIPLDATGRQIDLDELERQVSAAKHAGSPMLIGSFTAGSNLTGIPMDTRPLARIMHRHGGLAFFDYAGVGAYLDVNMNPDDEPGLPAEDQGLGYKDAVFLSPHKFIGGPGTPGVLVARKALFRSAPARPGGGSVNFVTGTEHEYLRDLEEREEAGTPAIVEAIRCGLVFRVKQLVGVAEMERREHALAKRALEQLTAHPRVRVLGETKGDRVPVFCIQIVAPGEDESRPNKFLHYNFVSAVLNDFFGIQTRGGCMCAGPFGISLLHLTQNQVHTYQTLLSQDPAKRRQLVKEPGSCPMCEIRATPSSTPAADGPSAPSTEPATCAPCSATAPASTNASSDPVKLDSLKPGYLRFSFNYFFTPADADLIVRAVTWIADHGWRLLPYYTVDARTGAWAMRLSPAAMHAMSRTKFHGLHTPAPTGDVPMAPAADSDDKVFVHAQRFADRVGAVVADDVHAANMRNELWLGYGAAGEAVEKARWFMHPDEAADKWRALDEPVPGITAGGKKGSWLVRRAAAVARKAVHAAVSSGSSRAGSVRMIEAPKPAHRGAAEDSGVGTEDDDRSDAAVTDSAASDAHGSSRKGSAGSEAAPVATASAVAPPVAVAAAS
;
A
#
# COMPACT_ATOMS: atom_id res chain seq x y z
N MET A 1 13.38 -11.44 -24.13
CA MET A 1 13.07 -10.34 -25.08
C MET A 1 12.48 -10.89 -26.36
N GLU A 2 13.23 -11.67 -27.14
CA GLU A 2 12.77 -12.24 -28.42
C GLU A 2 11.39 -12.93 -28.36
N GLN A 3 11.09 -13.68 -27.30
CA GLN A 3 9.77 -14.31 -27.14
C GLN A 3 8.62 -13.29 -27.04
N ILE A 4 8.85 -12.18 -26.34
CA ILE A 4 7.88 -11.09 -26.23
C ILE A 4 7.79 -10.34 -27.56
N ASP A 5 8.94 -10.11 -28.21
CA ASP A 5 9.00 -9.44 -29.51
C ASP A 5 8.24 -10.25 -30.59
N HIS A 6 8.48 -11.56 -30.67
CA HIS A 6 7.80 -12.45 -31.60
C HIS A 6 6.29 -12.49 -31.36
N LEU A 7 5.86 -12.43 -30.09
CA LEU A 7 4.44 -12.44 -29.73
C LEU A 7 3.73 -11.12 -30.08
N LEU A 8 4.34 -9.98 -29.75
CA LEU A 8 3.65 -8.68 -29.79
C LEU A 8 3.97 -7.85 -31.04
N THR A 9 5.19 -7.90 -31.57
CA THR A 9 5.62 -7.05 -32.70
C THR A 9 4.74 -7.22 -33.95
N PRO A 10 4.36 -8.45 -34.36
CA PRO A 10 3.53 -8.65 -35.56
C PRO A 10 2.10 -8.11 -35.42
N LEU A 11 1.65 -7.83 -34.20
CA LEU A 11 0.29 -7.40 -33.92
C LEU A 11 0.12 -5.89 -34.13
N SER A 12 -1.07 -5.47 -34.59
CA SER A 12 -1.51 -4.07 -34.48
C SER A 12 -1.54 -3.63 -33.03
N VAL A 13 -1.48 -2.32 -32.77
CA VAL A 13 -1.49 -1.76 -31.42
C VAL A 13 -2.70 -2.26 -30.60
N ASP A 14 -3.90 -2.22 -31.19
CA ASP A 14 -5.12 -2.76 -30.57
C ASP A 14 -5.03 -4.26 -30.26
N ALA A 15 -4.41 -5.04 -31.14
CA ALA A 15 -4.22 -6.47 -30.91
C ALA A 15 -3.16 -6.73 -29.83
N ARG A 16 -2.11 -5.91 -29.71
CA ARG A 16 -1.14 -5.97 -28.58
C ARG A 16 -1.84 -5.72 -27.25
N ILE A 17 -2.67 -4.69 -27.18
CA ILE A 17 -3.44 -4.35 -25.97
C ILE A 17 -4.36 -5.50 -25.58
N ARG A 18 -5.08 -6.10 -26.53
CA ARG A 18 -5.90 -7.29 -26.27
C ARG A 18 -5.07 -8.49 -25.80
N ALA A 19 -3.91 -8.73 -26.40
CA ALA A 19 -3.01 -9.81 -26.00
C ALA A 19 -2.49 -9.62 -24.56
N VAL A 20 -2.18 -8.39 -24.17
CA VAL A 20 -1.84 -8.04 -22.77
C VAL A 20 -3.03 -8.32 -21.85
N ALA A 21 -4.22 -7.81 -22.17
CA ALA A 21 -5.43 -8.01 -21.37
C ALA A 21 -5.73 -9.49 -21.12
N GLN A 22 -5.68 -10.31 -22.17
CA GLN A 22 -5.94 -11.75 -22.10
C GLN A 22 -4.85 -12.53 -21.35
N SER A 23 -3.67 -11.95 -21.22
CA SER A 23 -2.53 -12.56 -20.54
C SER A 23 -2.48 -12.23 -19.05
N VAL A 24 -3.32 -11.32 -18.56
CA VAL A 24 -3.38 -10.98 -17.13
C VAL A 24 -3.81 -12.22 -16.35
N MET A 25 -2.90 -12.70 -15.49
CA MET A 25 -3.16 -13.91 -14.71
C MET A 25 -4.20 -13.67 -13.63
N GLY A 26 -5.22 -14.54 -13.59
CA GLY A 26 -6.33 -14.46 -12.66
C GLY A 26 -7.34 -13.34 -13.00
N GLU A 27 -7.30 -12.79 -14.21
CA GLU A 27 -8.35 -11.89 -14.70
C GLU A 27 -9.68 -12.65 -14.76
N ARG A 28 -10.76 -12.04 -14.26
CA ARG A 28 -12.09 -12.65 -14.13
C ARG A 28 -12.14 -13.99 -13.35
N ALA A 29 -11.10 -14.29 -12.56
CA ALA A 29 -11.07 -15.49 -11.72
C ALA A 29 -12.33 -15.56 -10.83
N PRO A 30 -13.01 -16.71 -10.75
CA PRO A 30 -14.20 -16.84 -9.94
C PRO A 30 -13.83 -16.91 -8.46
N PHE A 31 -14.67 -16.33 -7.60
CA PHE A 31 -14.59 -16.47 -6.16
C PHE A 31 -15.99 -16.55 -5.53
N PRO A 32 -16.15 -17.28 -4.41
CA PRO A 32 -17.41 -17.29 -3.67
C PRO A 32 -17.62 -15.95 -2.97
N SER A 33 -18.71 -15.27 -3.27
CA SER A 33 -19.13 -14.05 -2.58
C SER A 33 -19.97 -14.41 -1.34
N PRO A 34 -19.89 -13.61 -0.26
CA PRO A 34 -20.66 -13.84 0.96
C PRO A 34 -22.18 -13.80 0.73
N ILE A 35 -22.67 -13.24 -0.38
CA ILE A 35 -24.10 -13.32 -0.75
C ILE A 35 -24.52 -14.69 -1.32
N GLY A 36 -23.63 -15.68 -1.23
CA GLY A 36 -23.77 -17.07 -1.71
C GLY A 36 -23.90 -17.18 -3.22
N ARG A 37 -23.26 -16.27 -3.96
CA ARG A 37 -23.10 -16.35 -5.41
C ARG A 37 -21.62 -16.38 -5.77
N THR A 38 -21.31 -16.93 -6.94
CA THR A 38 -19.97 -16.76 -7.51
C THR A 38 -19.88 -15.40 -8.20
N ARG A 39 -18.79 -14.68 -7.93
CA ARG A 39 -18.41 -13.45 -8.63
C ARG A 39 -17.09 -13.65 -9.35
N SER A 40 -16.86 -12.84 -10.38
CA SER A 40 -15.58 -12.79 -11.08
C SER A 40 -14.79 -11.58 -10.60
N VAL A 41 -13.49 -11.76 -10.40
CA VAL A 41 -12.58 -10.66 -10.04
C VAL A 41 -12.53 -9.62 -11.17
N ILE A 42 -12.84 -8.37 -10.83
CA ILE A 42 -12.57 -7.18 -11.65
C ILE A 42 -11.55 -6.34 -10.88
N TYR A 43 -10.27 -6.46 -11.22
CA TYR A 43 -9.21 -5.84 -10.43
C TYR A 43 -9.06 -4.36 -10.76
N CYS A 44 -9.27 -3.47 -9.79
CA CYS A 44 -9.20 -2.01 -10.00
C CYS A 44 -8.14 -1.33 -9.12
N ASP A 45 -7.16 -2.06 -8.59
CA ASP A 45 -6.04 -1.50 -7.79
C ASP A 45 -4.68 -1.63 -8.51
N TYR A 46 -4.70 -1.53 -9.86
CA TYR A 46 -3.49 -1.55 -10.69
C TYR A 46 -2.48 -0.46 -10.33
N PHE A 47 -2.94 0.63 -9.74
CA PHE A 47 -2.08 1.70 -9.25
C PHE A 47 -1.32 1.36 -7.95
N ALA A 48 -1.72 0.31 -7.22
CA ALA A 48 -0.91 -0.22 -6.12
C ALA A 48 0.18 -1.17 -6.63
N SER A 49 -0.21 -2.12 -7.49
CA SER A 49 0.67 -3.11 -8.09
C SER A 49 0.05 -3.60 -9.39
N GLY A 50 0.89 -3.88 -10.38
CA GLY A 50 0.46 -4.61 -11.57
C GLY A 50 0.13 -6.06 -11.22
N ARG A 51 -0.41 -6.77 -12.21
CA ARG A 51 -0.63 -8.23 -12.15
C ARG A 51 0.31 -8.95 -13.09
N SER A 52 0.65 -10.20 -12.79
CA SER A 52 1.49 -11.04 -13.66
C SER A 52 0.87 -11.26 -15.04
N LEU A 53 1.75 -11.39 -16.05
CA LEU A 53 1.36 -11.71 -17.42
C LEU A 53 1.83 -13.12 -17.77
N LYS A 54 0.91 -13.95 -18.28
CA LYS A 54 1.16 -15.36 -18.61
C LYS A 54 2.39 -15.54 -19.51
N PHE A 55 2.56 -14.71 -20.55
CA PHE A 55 3.71 -14.83 -21.44
C PHE A 55 5.03 -14.36 -20.80
N VAL A 56 5.00 -13.44 -19.82
CA VAL A 56 6.19 -13.05 -19.05
C VAL A 56 6.59 -14.21 -18.13
N GLU A 57 5.62 -14.81 -17.43
CA GLU A 57 5.88 -15.98 -16.58
C GLU A 57 6.40 -17.17 -17.38
N ASN A 58 5.81 -17.45 -18.53
CA ASN A 58 6.31 -18.51 -19.44
C ASN A 58 7.75 -18.20 -19.90
N ALA A 59 8.05 -16.95 -20.28
CA ALA A 59 9.40 -16.59 -20.71
C ALA A 59 10.44 -16.81 -19.59
N ILE A 60 10.08 -16.50 -18.35
CA ILE A 60 10.94 -16.75 -17.18
C ILE A 60 11.10 -18.26 -16.94
N ARG A 61 9.98 -19.00 -16.88
CA ARG A 61 9.97 -20.45 -16.65
C ARG A 61 10.76 -21.21 -17.69
N ASP A 62 10.59 -20.88 -18.97
CA ASP A 62 11.07 -21.70 -20.08
C ASP A 62 12.46 -21.28 -20.58
N HIS A 63 12.90 -20.03 -20.32
CA HIS A 63 14.14 -19.50 -20.90
C HIS A 63 15.11 -18.83 -19.92
N VAL A 64 14.67 -18.49 -18.71
CA VAL A 64 15.52 -17.89 -17.68
C VAL A 64 15.92 -18.94 -16.65
N LEU A 65 14.95 -19.57 -15.99
CA LEU A 65 15.21 -20.53 -14.91
C LEU A 65 16.06 -21.74 -15.33
N PRO A 66 15.88 -22.35 -16.53
CA PRO A 66 16.67 -23.51 -16.92
C PRO A 66 18.17 -23.21 -17.13
N PHE A 67 18.53 -21.94 -17.32
CA PHE A 67 19.91 -21.51 -17.54
C PHE A 67 20.45 -20.62 -16.41
N TYR A 68 19.72 -20.53 -15.30
CA TYR A 68 20.09 -19.71 -14.16
C TYR A 68 21.44 -20.14 -13.58
N ALA A 69 22.34 -19.18 -13.41
CA ALA A 69 23.55 -19.33 -12.63
C ALA A 69 23.95 -18.00 -12.00
N ASN A 70 24.74 -18.05 -10.93
CA ASN A 70 25.26 -16.84 -10.31
C ASN A 70 26.20 -16.09 -11.28
N THR A 71 26.13 -14.77 -11.27
CA THR A 71 26.88 -13.87 -12.18
C THR A 71 28.34 -13.66 -11.77
N HIS A 72 28.78 -14.15 -10.62
CA HIS A 72 30.18 -14.05 -10.18
C HIS A 72 31.13 -15.05 -10.88
N THR A 73 30.65 -15.83 -11.84
CA THR A 73 31.45 -16.75 -12.65
C THR A 73 31.16 -16.49 -14.13
N THR A 74 32.18 -16.39 -14.98
CA THR A 74 32.00 -16.00 -16.41
C THR A 74 32.32 -17.13 -17.40
N THR A 75 32.64 -18.32 -16.91
CA THR A 75 33.18 -19.41 -17.73
C THR A 75 32.12 -20.35 -18.29
N THR A 76 31.05 -20.63 -17.54
CA THR A 76 30.03 -21.63 -17.92
C THR A 76 28.95 -21.03 -18.82
N VAL A 77 28.29 -21.89 -19.62
CA VAL A 77 27.24 -21.45 -20.54
C VAL A 77 26.05 -20.81 -19.82
N THR A 78 25.70 -21.33 -18.64
CA THR A 78 24.60 -20.84 -17.81
C THR A 78 24.91 -19.46 -17.24
N ALA A 79 26.14 -19.25 -16.74
CA ALA A 79 26.53 -17.98 -16.16
C ALA A 79 26.67 -16.88 -17.22
N ARG A 80 27.30 -17.19 -18.36
CA ARG A 80 27.38 -16.27 -19.52
C ARG A 80 26.00 -15.86 -20.02
N ARG A 81 25.08 -16.82 -20.15
CA ARG A 81 23.71 -16.56 -20.61
C ARG A 81 22.93 -15.72 -19.61
N THR A 82 23.05 -16.03 -18.32
CA THR A 82 22.38 -15.28 -17.24
C THR A 82 22.86 -13.82 -17.22
N MET A 83 24.18 -13.59 -17.29
CA MET A 83 24.76 -12.26 -17.36
C MET A 83 24.27 -11.49 -18.58
N ALA A 84 24.30 -12.11 -19.78
CA ALA A 84 23.81 -11.47 -21.00
C ALA A 84 22.32 -11.11 -20.92
N GLN A 85 21.48 -11.97 -20.32
CA GLN A 85 20.06 -11.68 -20.13
C GLN A 85 19.84 -10.49 -19.18
N ARG A 86 20.60 -10.40 -18.09
CA ARG A 86 20.54 -9.28 -17.14
C ARG A 86 21.02 -7.98 -17.76
N GLU A 87 22.15 -7.99 -18.48
CA GLU A 87 22.64 -6.78 -19.15
C GLU A 87 21.73 -6.34 -20.29
N ARG A 88 21.10 -7.27 -21.00
CA ARG A 88 20.05 -6.90 -21.97
C ARG A 88 18.85 -6.27 -21.29
N ALA A 89 18.43 -6.77 -20.12
CA ALA A 89 17.35 -6.16 -19.36
C ALA A 89 17.70 -4.72 -18.94
N ARG A 90 18.93 -4.48 -18.47
CA ARG A 90 19.44 -3.15 -18.16
C ARG A 90 19.45 -2.22 -19.37
N ALA A 91 19.92 -2.71 -20.52
CA ALA A 91 19.93 -1.94 -21.77
C ALA A 91 18.52 -1.53 -22.21
N VAL A 92 17.53 -2.44 -22.14
CA VAL A 92 16.12 -2.10 -22.45
C VAL A 92 15.60 -0.99 -21.54
N ILE A 93 15.90 -1.04 -20.25
CA ILE A 93 15.47 -0.01 -19.29
C ILE A 93 16.14 1.33 -19.65
N ARG A 94 17.45 1.32 -19.90
CA ARG A 94 18.23 2.50 -20.30
C ARG A 94 17.64 3.17 -21.55
N GLU A 95 17.37 2.38 -22.59
CA GLU A 95 16.70 2.83 -23.82
C GLU A 95 15.30 3.41 -23.52
N SER A 96 14.52 2.72 -22.67
CA SER A 96 13.15 3.13 -22.32
C SER A 96 13.07 4.45 -21.58
N VAL A 97 14.13 4.84 -20.87
CA VAL A 97 14.13 6.08 -20.07
C VAL A 97 14.97 7.20 -20.68
N ASN A 98 15.43 7.02 -21.92
CA ASN A 98 16.35 7.93 -22.62
C ASN A 98 17.59 8.30 -21.78
N ALA A 99 18.19 7.30 -21.12
CA ALA A 99 19.39 7.49 -20.32
C ALA A 99 20.64 7.36 -21.19
N ALA A 100 21.42 8.43 -21.28
CA ALA A 100 22.68 8.45 -22.04
C ALA A 100 23.66 7.37 -21.49
N PRO A 101 24.11 6.39 -22.29
CA PRO A 101 24.91 5.24 -21.80
C PRO A 101 26.21 5.61 -21.10
N ASN A 102 26.85 6.69 -21.54
CA ASN A 102 28.11 7.13 -20.97
C ASN A 102 27.93 7.94 -19.69
N ASP A 103 26.79 8.62 -19.52
CA ASP A 103 26.59 9.59 -18.44
C ASP A 103 25.63 9.09 -17.35
N CYS A 104 24.80 8.10 -17.64
CA CYS A 104 23.79 7.57 -16.73
C CYS A 104 24.07 6.10 -16.38
N ALA A 105 23.86 5.76 -15.12
CA ALA A 105 23.83 4.40 -14.62
C ALA A 105 22.38 3.98 -14.37
N VAL A 106 22.04 2.73 -14.69
CA VAL A 106 20.83 2.03 -14.27
C VAL A 106 21.24 1.07 -13.19
N ILE A 107 20.65 1.16 -12.01
CA ILE A 107 20.97 0.33 -10.84
C ILE A 107 19.70 -0.40 -10.41
N PHE A 108 19.78 -1.73 -10.35
CA PHE A 108 18.77 -2.56 -9.72
C PHE A 108 18.97 -2.49 -8.21
N THR A 109 17.95 -2.03 -7.51
CA THR A 109 17.98 -1.84 -6.07
C THR A 109 17.12 -2.90 -5.38
N GLY A 110 16.92 -2.79 -4.07
CA GLY A 110 16.01 -3.68 -3.35
C GLY A 110 14.54 -3.42 -3.67
N SER A 111 13.68 -3.48 -2.66
CA SER A 111 12.23 -3.37 -2.86
C SER A 111 11.76 -1.96 -3.25
N GLY A 112 11.48 -1.78 -4.55
CA GLY A 112 10.80 -0.60 -5.11
C GLY A 112 11.57 0.72 -5.01
N SER A 113 10.87 1.84 -5.21
CA SER A 113 11.44 3.19 -5.17
C SER A 113 12.05 3.55 -3.81
N THR A 114 11.51 2.99 -2.72
CA THR A 114 12.05 3.16 -1.37
C THR A 114 13.52 2.74 -1.30
N ALA A 115 13.87 1.58 -1.87
CA ALA A 115 15.25 1.12 -1.86
C ALA A 115 16.15 1.99 -2.77
N ALA A 116 15.60 2.48 -3.89
CA ALA A 116 16.30 3.35 -4.83
C ALA A 116 16.66 4.71 -4.22
N ILE A 117 15.71 5.37 -3.55
CA ILE A 117 15.96 6.69 -2.96
C ILE A 117 16.86 6.61 -1.72
N VAL A 118 16.73 5.55 -0.92
CA VAL A 118 17.66 5.29 0.19
C VAL A 118 19.07 5.05 -0.35
N HIS A 119 19.21 4.25 -1.42
CA HIS A 119 20.50 4.05 -2.06
C HIS A 119 21.11 5.38 -2.50
N LEU A 120 20.34 6.24 -3.20
CA LEU A 120 20.80 7.56 -3.62
C LEU A 120 21.21 8.46 -2.44
N ALA A 121 20.39 8.53 -1.38
CA ALA A 121 20.71 9.32 -0.19
C ALA A 121 21.97 8.79 0.53
N THR A 122 22.20 7.47 0.54
CA THR A 122 23.44 6.86 1.02
C THR A 122 24.63 7.22 0.12
N THR A 123 24.49 7.16 -1.21
CA THR A 123 25.53 7.59 -2.17
C THR A 123 26.00 9.02 -1.89
N LEU A 124 25.06 9.91 -1.52
CA LEU A 124 25.33 11.30 -1.16
C LEU A 124 25.88 11.51 0.27
N ARG A 125 26.02 10.44 1.08
CA ARG A 125 26.44 10.44 2.50
C ARG A 125 25.50 11.22 3.42
N LEU A 126 24.20 11.28 3.10
CA LEU A 126 23.24 12.03 3.91
C LEU A 126 22.85 11.32 5.22
N TYR A 127 23.16 10.03 5.36
CA TYR A 127 23.01 9.29 6.62
C TYR A 127 24.30 9.19 7.44
N ASP A 128 25.39 9.79 6.97
CA ASP A 128 26.66 9.78 7.68
C ASP A 128 26.77 10.99 8.62
N HIS A 129 26.47 10.76 9.89
CA HIS A 129 26.52 11.80 10.92
C HIS A 129 27.92 12.38 11.15
N GLY A 130 28.98 11.64 10.82
CA GLY A 130 30.36 12.13 10.89
C GLY A 130 30.71 13.04 9.72
N PHE A 131 30.05 12.86 8.56
CA PHE A 131 30.21 13.71 7.39
C PHE A 131 29.45 15.04 7.51
N TRP A 132 28.29 15.02 8.18
CA TRP A 132 27.44 16.20 8.40
C TRP A 132 27.29 16.51 9.90
N PRO A 133 28.32 17.11 10.54
CA PRO A 133 28.24 17.44 11.96
C PRO A 133 27.19 18.55 12.20
N SER A 134 26.54 18.53 13.37
CA SER A 134 25.47 19.48 13.73
C SER A 134 25.88 20.96 13.69
N SER A 135 27.17 21.26 13.77
CA SER A 135 27.73 22.62 13.71
C SER A 135 27.95 23.15 12.29
N ALA A 136 27.91 22.31 11.27
CA ALA A 136 28.13 22.70 9.88
C ALA A 136 26.81 23.00 9.14
N PRO A 137 26.84 23.85 8.10
CA PRO A 137 25.72 23.98 7.17
C PRO A 137 25.30 22.62 6.62
N LYS A 138 23.99 22.36 6.61
CA LYS A 138 23.41 21.09 6.18
C LYS A 138 22.82 21.20 4.78
N PRO A 139 22.89 20.13 3.95
CA PRO A 139 22.17 20.04 2.69
C PRO A 139 20.70 20.41 2.86
N THR A 140 20.09 21.00 1.83
CA THR A 140 18.66 21.32 1.82
C THR A 140 17.96 20.52 0.74
N VAL A 141 16.91 19.80 1.14
CA VAL A 141 16.08 18.99 0.25
C VAL A 141 14.70 19.61 0.15
N PHE A 142 14.27 19.90 -1.08
CA PHE A 142 12.94 20.39 -1.42
C PHE A 142 12.08 19.21 -1.87
N VAL A 143 10.91 19.08 -1.26
CA VAL A 143 9.91 18.04 -1.56
C VAL A 143 8.55 18.71 -1.74
N SER A 144 7.63 18.08 -2.48
CA SER A 144 6.25 18.59 -2.54
C SER A 144 5.40 18.12 -1.37
N ILE A 145 4.26 18.77 -1.12
CA ILE A 145 3.25 18.24 -0.19
C ILE A 145 2.68 16.88 -0.64
N ALA A 146 2.75 16.58 -1.94
CA ALA A 146 2.18 15.40 -2.60
C ALA A 146 3.10 14.17 -2.58
N GLU A 147 4.27 14.24 -1.92
CA GLU A 147 5.22 13.14 -1.92
C GLU A 147 4.67 11.86 -1.28
N HIS A 148 5.02 10.74 -1.91
CA HIS A 148 4.87 9.44 -1.30
C HIS A 148 5.80 9.32 -0.08
N HIS A 149 5.40 8.57 0.95
CA HIS A 149 6.19 8.35 2.15
C HIS A 149 7.56 7.72 1.86
N SER A 150 7.66 6.91 0.81
CA SER A 150 8.94 6.37 0.35
C SER A 150 9.90 7.44 -0.11
N ASN A 151 9.42 8.57 -0.64
CA ASN A 151 10.28 9.68 -1.02
C ASN A 151 10.50 10.61 0.19
N LEU A 152 9.44 10.99 0.91
CA LEU A 152 9.50 11.97 1.99
C LEU A 152 10.33 11.52 3.22
N LEU A 153 10.11 10.29 3.71
CA LEU A 153 10.69 9.85 4.99
C LEU A 153 12.21 9.68 4.92
N PRO A 154 12.81 9.09 3.86
CA PRO A 154 14.26 9.02 3.73
C PRO A 154 14.96 10.36 3.92
N TRP A 155 14.39 11.46 3.40
CA TRP A 155 14.94 12.80 3.58
C TRP A 155 14.80 13.31 5.01
N ARG A 156 13.66 13.06 5.68
CA ARG A 156 13.42 13.46 7.08
C ARG A 156 14.34 12.74 8.08
N GLU A 157 14.68 11.49 7.78
CA GLU A 157 15.61 10.70 8.59
C GLU A 157 17.09 10.96 8.24
N SER A 158 17.36 11.85 7.28
CA SER A 158 18.73 12.20 6.86
C SER A 158 19.26 13.43 7.60
N ALA A 159 20.53 13.77 7.36
CA ALA A 159 21.13 14.99 7.87
C ALA A 159 20.61 16.29 7.21
N ALA A 160 19.78 16.19 6.17
CA ALA A 160 19.31 17.34 5.40
C ALA A 160 18.20 18.14 6.11
N ASN A 161 18.15 19.44 5.81
CA ASN A 161 16.98 20.27 6.10
C ASN A 161 15.91 20.01 5.03
N VAL A 162 14.72 19.58 5.42
CA VAL A 162 13.63 19.26 4.47
C VAL A 162 12.65 20.42 4.40
N VAL A 163 12.49 20.99 3.22
CA VAL A 163 11.54 22.07 2.91
C VAL A 163 10.41 21.51 2.06
N THR A 164 9.16 21.67 2.53
CA THR A 164 7.97 21.21 1.80
C THR A 164 7.36 22.35 1.00
N ILE A 165 7.24 22.17 -0.32
CA ILE A 165 6.64 23.13 -1.25
C ILE A 165 5.16 22.76 -1.46
N PRO A 166 4.23 23.74 -1.40
CA PRO A 166 2.82 23.50 -1.68
C PRO A 166 2.56 23.22 -3.16
N LEU A 167 1.33 22.82 -3.48
CA LEU A 167 0.85 22.88 -4.85
C LEU A 167 0.41 24.31 -5.17
N ASP A 168 0.40 24.65 -6.46
CA ASP A 168 -0.11 25.90 -6.98
C ASP A 168 -1.63 26.05 -6.75
N ALA A 169 -2.17 27.22 -7.10
CA ALA A 169 -3.60 27.50 -6.96
C ALA A 169 -4.51 26.57 -7.78
N THR A 170 -3.98 25.87 -8.79
CA THR A 170 -4.73 24.88 -9.57
C THR A 170 -4.81 23.53 -8.86
N GLY A 171 -3.91 23.28 -7.88
CA GLY A 171 -3.77 22.00 -7.21
C GLY A 171 -3.25 20.89 -8.13
N ARG A 172 -2.71 21.23 -9.31
CA ARG A 172 -2.20 20.27 -10.31
C ARG A 172 -0.69 20.24 -10.42
N GLN A 173 -0.03 21.35 -10.10
CA GLN A 173 1.42 21.48 -10.22
C GLN A 173 2.01 21.97 -8.89
N ILE A 174 3.29 21.67 -8.65
CA ILE A 174 4.05 22.24 -7.53
C ILE A 174 4.21 23.74 -7.77
N ASP A 175 4.05 24.55 -6.72
CA ASP A 175 4.21 26.00 -6.81
C ASP A 175 5.67 26.35 -7.20
N LEU A 176 5.83 26.80 -8.44
CA LEU A 176 7.15 27.07 -9.03
C LEU A 176 7.79 28.34 -8.44
N ASP A 177 6.98 29.36 -8.16
CA ASP A 177 7.46 30.62 -7.58
C ASP A 177 7.94 30.40 -6.14
N GLU A 178 7.17 29.63 -5.37
CA GLU A 178 7.55 29.26 -4.01
C GLU A 178 8.79 28.35 -3.99
N LEU A 179 8.89 27.40 -4.93
CA LEU A 179 10.10 26.57 -5.08
C LEU A 179 11.33 27.45 -5.34
N GLU A 180 11.27 28.33 -6.34
CA GLU A 180 12.40 29.19 -6.71
C GLU A 180 12.83 30.10 -5.55
N ARG A 181 11.85 30.68 -4.84
CA ARG A 181 12.09 31.49 -3.65
C ARG A 181 12.82 30.71 -2.56
N GLN A 182 12.40 29.48 -2.27
CA GLN A 182 12.99 28.63 -1.23
C GLN A 182 14.38 28.11 -1.62
N VAL A 183 14.58 27.72 -2.88
CA VAL A 183 15.88 27.31 -3.43
C VAL A 183 16.88 28.46 -3.35
N SER A 184 16.47 29.65 -3.78
CA SER A 184 17.28 30.87 -3.67
C SER A 184 17.63 31.18 -2.22
N ALA A 185 16.66 31.16 -1.30
CA ALA A 185 16.90 31.42 0.12
C ALA A 185 17.91 30.44 0.75
N ALA A 186 17.77 29.15 0.46
CA ALA A 186 18.70 28.12 0.97
C ALA A 186 20.12 28.29 0.40
N LYS A 187 20.25 28.68 -0.86
CA LYS A 187 21.54 29.00 -1.49
C LYS A 187 22.22 30.17 -0.77
N HIS A 188 21.49 31.26 -0.54
CA HIS A 188 22.02 32.43 0.17
C HIS A 188 22.37 32.14 1.63
N ALA A 189 21.65 31.20 2.26
CA ALA A 189 21.94 30.71 3.61
C ALA A 189 23.18 29.80 3.68
N GLY A 190 23.89 29.57 2.56
CA GLY A 190 25.12 28.78 2.53
C GLY A 190 24.89 27.27 2.57
N SER A 191 23.75 26.78 2.07
CA SER A 191 23.50 25.35 1.94
C SER A 191 24.59 24.71 1.05
N PRO A 192 25.29 23.65 1.51
CA PRO A 192 26.37 23.02 0.77
C PRO A 192 25.86 22.20 -0.42
N MET A 193 24.57 21.86 -0.44
CA MET A 193 23.94 21.06 -1.49
C MET A 193 22.44 21.33 -1.51
N LEU A 194 21.91 21.62 -2.71
CA LEU A 194 20.49 21.83 -2.96
C LEU A 194 19.95 20.62 -3.73
N ILE A 195 18.91 19.97 -3.22
CA ILE A 195 18.31 18.78 -3.84
C ILE A 195 16.81 19.02 -3.98
N GLY A 196 16.29 18.96 -5.19
CA GLY A 196 14.86 18.82 -5.45
C GLY A 196 14.51 17.34 -5.58
N SER A 197 13.58 16.83 -4.80
CA SER A 197 13.11 15.45 -4.88
C SER A 197 11.59 15.41 -4.97
N PHE A 198 11.07 15.30 -6.19
CA PHE A 198 9.66 15.54 -6.49
C PHE A 198 8.98 14.33 -7.12
N THR A 199 7.71 14.11 -6.81
CA THR A 199 6.91 13.13 -7.55
C THR A 199 6.61 13.62 -8.96
N ALA A 200 6.69 12.72 -9.95
CA ALA A 200 6.26 12.99 -11.33
C ALA A 200 4.72 12.97 -11.50
N GLY A 201 4.00 12.56 -10.46
CA GLY A 201 2.54 12.65 -10.42
C GLY A 201 1.98 12.13 -9.10
N SER A 202 0.80 12.63 -8.72
CA SER A 202 0.21 12.26 -7.43
C SER A 202 -0.22 10.79 -7.41
N ASN A 203 0.21 10.07 -6.38
CA ASN A 203 -0.22 8.70 -6.13
C ASN A 203 -1.67 8.58 -5.61
N LEU A 204 -2.28 9.72 -5.26
CA LEU A 204 -3.66 9.80 -4.78
C LEU A 204 -4.60 10.22 -5.90
N THR A 205 -4.30 11.32 -6.60
CA THR A 205 -5.22 11.91 -7.58
C THR A 205 -4.97 11.44 -9.02
N GLY A 206 -3.83 10.82 -9.29
CA GLY A 206 -3.41 10.45 -10.65
C GLY A 206 -3.04 11.64 -11.53
N ILE A 207 -2.90 12.83 -10.97
CA ILE A 207 -2.57 14.03 -11.74
C ILE A 207 -1.05 14.05 -12.01
N PRO A 208 -0.61 14.08 -13.28
CA PRO A 208 0.80 14.21 -13.64
C PRO A 208 1.32 15.62 -13.33
N MET A 209 2.61 15.73 -13.01
CA MET A 209 3.31 16.98 -12.76
C MET A 209 4.36 17.20 -13.85
N ASP A 210 4.52 18.43 -14.34
CA ASP A 210 5.60 18.73 -15.29
C ASP A 210 6.93 18.81 -14.54
N THR A 211 7.79 17.83 -14.81
CA THR A 211 9.11 17.67 -14.19
C THR A 211 10.14 18.67 -14.72
N ARG A 212 9.99 19.17 -15.95
CA ARG A 212 10.98 20.03 -16.61
C ARG A 212 11.17 21.38 -15.91
N PRO A 213 10.13 22.18 -15.60
CA PRO A 213 10.33 23.46 -14.92
C PRO A 213 10.95 23.29 -13.53
N LEU A 214 10.63 22.22 -12.81
CA LEU A 214 11.23 21.91 -11.51
C LEU A 214 12.74 21.66 -11.64
N ALA A 215 13.15 20.86 -12.64
CA ALA A 215 14.56 20.62 -12.93
C ALA A 215 15.29 21.92 -13.30
N ARG A 216 14.68 22.75 -14.15
CA ARG A 216 15.27 24.05 -14.55
C ARG A 216 15.54 24.95 -13.36
N ILE A 217 14.56 25.10 -12.45
CA ILE A 217 14.75 25.88 -11.21
C ILE A 217 15.91 25.31 -10.40
N MET A 218 15.97 23.99 -10.18
CA MET A 218 17.07 23.40 -9.42
C MET A 218 18.43 23.68 -10.07
N HIS A 219 18.56 23.44 -11.38
CA HIS A 219 19.84 23.59 -12.09
C HIS A 219 20.28 25.05 -12.24
N ARG A 220 19.36 26.01 -12.43
CA ARG A 220 19.69 27.46 -12.44
C ARG A 220 20.40 27.87 -11.14
N HIS A 221 20.07 27.22 -10.03
CA HIS A 221 20.69 27.47 -8.74
C HIS A 221 21.87 26.56 -8.42
N GLY A 222 22.27 25.65 -9.32
CA GLY A 222 23.34 24.67 -9.10
C GLY A 222 22.93 23.51 -8.19
N GLY A 223 21.63 23.27 -8.03
CA GLY A 223 21.07 22.14 -7.31
C GLY A 223 20.84 20.92 -8.20
N LEU A 224 20.46 19.82 -7.58
CA LEU A 224 20.17 18.54 -8.23
C LEU A 224 18.66 18.29 -8.33
N ALA A 225 18.20 17.62 -9.39
CA ALA A 225 16.78 17.31 -9.63
C ALA A 225 16.51 15.80 -9.71
N PHE A 226 15.83 15.27 -8.70
CA PHE A 226 15.44 13.85 -8.57
C PHE A 226 13.93 13.68 -8.70
N PHE A 227 13.49 12.65 -9.43
CA PHE A 227 12.06 12.43 -9.68
C PHE A 227 11.56 11.03 -9.32
N ASP A 228 10.50 10.98 -8.50
CA ASP A 228 9.77 9.76 -8.15
C ASP A 228 8.74 9.43 -9.24
N TYR A 229 8.98 8.37 -9.99
CA TYR A 229 8.06 7.82 -10.98
C TYR A 229 7.40 6.53 -10.49
N ALA A 230 7.48 6.21 -9.19
CA ALA A 230 6.95 4.97 -8.66
C ALA A 230 5.45 4.79 -8.85
N GLY A 231 4.67 5.87 -8.82
CA GLY A 231 3.22 5.82 -9.04
C GLY A 231 2.86 5.83 -10.52
N VAL A 232 3.48 6.73 -11.29
CA VAL A 232 3.05 7.07 -12.65
C VAL A 232 3.92 6.48 -13.76
N GLY A 233 5.09 5.92 -13.46
CA GLY A 233 6.03 5.40 -14.47
C GLY A 233 5.49 4.22 -15.29
N ALA A 234 4.48 3.51 -14.78
CA ALA A 234 3.78 2.47 -15.53
C ALA A 234 2.88 3.05 -16.64
N TYR A 235 2.50 4.32 -16.52
CA TYR A 235 1.49 5.00 -17.32
C TYR A 235 2.13 6.06 -18.24
N LEU A 236 2.98 6.92 -17.67
CA LEU A 236 3.62 8.04 -18.34
C LEU A 236 4.97 7.70 -18.94
N ASP A 237 5.43 8.50 -19.89
CA ASP A 237 6.81 8.43 -20.36
C ASP A 237 7.80 8.85 -19.26
N VAL A 238 8.95 8.17 -19.22
CA VAL A 238 10.04 8.49 -18.29
C VAL A 238 11.21 8.93 -19.15
N ASN A 239 11.65 10.17 -19.01
CA ASN A 239 12.71 10.69 -19.86
C ASN A 239 13.77 11.41 -19.03
N MET A 240 14.98 10.86 -18.97
CA MET A 240 16.13 11.44 -18.27
C MET A 240 16.66 12.70 -18.96
N ASN A 241 16.59 12.76 -20.28
CA ASN A 241 17.15 13.83 -21.11
C ASN A 241 16.09 14.32 -22.12
N PRO A 242 15.00 14.95 -21.65
CA PRO A 242 14.00 15.52 -22.55
C PRO A 242 14.61 16.65 -23.37
N ASP A 243 14.18 16.76 -24.63
CA ASP A 243 14.50 17.92 -25.46
C ASP A 243 13.84 19.18 -24.90
N ASP A 244 14.47 20.33 -25.15
CA ASP A 244 13.92 21.63 -24.77
C ASP A 244 12.60 21.91 -25.51
N GLU A 245 11.62 22.47 -24.81
CA GLU A 245 10.39 22.91 -25.44
C GLU A 245 10.65 24.12 -26.37
N PRO A 246 9.96 24.22 -27.52
CA PRO A 246 10.11 25.34 -28.43
C PRO A 246 9.83 26.68 -27.74
N GLY A 247 10.71 27.67 -27.96
CA GLY A 247 10.55 29.01 -27.40
C GLY A 247 11.05 29.18 -25.95
N LEU A 248 11.78 28.20 -25.41
CA LEU A 248 12.42 28.31 -24.11
C LEU A 248 13.42 29.49 -24.06
N PRO A 249 13.43 30.29 -22.97
CA PRO A 249 14.47 31.29 -22.73
C PRO A 249 15.87 30.67 -22.78
N ALA A 250 16.86 31.41 -23.31
CA ALA A 250 18.22 30.89 -23.47
C ALA A 250 18.87 30.44 -22.15
N GLU A 251 18.52 31.06 -21.04
CA GLU A 251 18.98 30.71 -19.68
C GLU A 251 18.41 29.40 -19.13
N ASP A 252 17.32 28.91 -19.73
CA ASP A 252 16.61 27.69 -19.33
C ASP A 252 16.92 26.50 -20.27
N GLN A 253 17.56 26.75 -21.42
CA GLN A 253 17.90 25.75 -22.42
C GLN A 253 18.90 24.72 -21.87
N GLY A 254 18.63 23.44 -22.11
CA GLY A 254 19.45 22.32 -21.66
C GLY A 254 19.39 22.08 -20.15
N LEU A 255 18.50 22.76 -19.40
CA LEU A 255 18.34 22.58 -17.96
C LEU A 255 17.16 21.68 -17.58
N GLY A 256 16.39 21.16 -18.54
CA GLY A 256 15.23 20.29 -18.29
C GLY A 256 15.55 18.83 -17.96
N TYR A 257 16.83 18.43 -17.94
CA TYR A 257 17.24 17.05 -17.67
C TYR A 257 17.00 16.62 -16.23
N LYS A 258 17.17 15.33 -15.95
CA LYS A 258 17.02 14.76 -14.60
C LYS A 258 18.37 14.22 -14.13
N ASP A 259 18.73 14.51 -12.89
CA ASP A 259 19.94 13.93 -12.28
C ASP A 259 19.70 12.50 -11.84
N ALA A 260 18.49 12.20 -11.36
CA ALA A 260 18.05 10.86 -11.06
C ALA A 260 16.54 10.69 -11.24
N VAL A 261 16.14 9.50 -11.68
CA VAL A 261 14.77 9.01 -11.60
C VAL A 261 14.76 7.68 -10.84
N PHE A 262 13.71 7.44 -10.08
CA PHE A 262 13.54 6.19 -9.37
C PHE A 262 12.12 5.67 -9.48
N LEU A 263 12.02 4.34 -9.63
CA LEU A 263 10.83 3.67 -10.13
C LEU A 263 10.47 2.47 -9.26
N SER A 264 9.20 2.06 -9.34
CA SER A 264 8.70 0.81 -8.76
C SER A 264 8.08 -0.07 -9.85
N PRO A 265 8.88 -0.88 -10.56
CA PRO A 265 8.39 -1.68 -11.68
C PRO A 265 7.34 -2.74 -11.30
N HIS A 266 7.15 -3.08 -10.02
CA HIS A 266 6.05 -3.94 -9.58
C HIS A 266 4.66 -3.36 -9.89
N LYS A 267 4.57 -2.04 -10.14
CA LYS A 267 3.33 -1.37 -10.56
C LYS A 267 3.02 -1.51 -12.04
N PHE A 268 3.98 -1.97 -12.84
CA PHE A 268 3.78 -2.20 -14.26
C PHE A 268 3.06 -3.54 -14.45
N ILE A 269 2.29 -3.67 -15.52
CA ILE A 269 1.67 -4.95 -15.86
C ILE A 269 2.76 -6.00 -16.18
N GLY A 270 2.71 -7.16 -15.53
CA GLY A 270 3.77 -8.18 -15.52
C GLY A 270 4.87 -7.98 -14.46
N GLY A 271 4.84 -6.83 -13.76
CA GLY A 271 5.87 -6.36 -12.84
C GLY A 271 5.99 -7.02 -11.46
N PRO A 272 4.99 -7.71 -10.88
CA PRO A 272 5.19 -8.36 -9.58
C PRO A 272 6.47 -9.24 -9.54
N GLY A 273 7.32 -9.02 -8.54
CA GLY A 273 8.63 -9.69 -8.41
C GLY A 273 9.80 -9.02 -9.14
N THR A 274 9.69 -7.74 -9.50
CA THR A 274 10.82 -6.91 -9.99
C THR A 274 11.52 -6.14 -8.86
N PRO A 275 12.81 -5.79 -9.01
CA PRO A 275 13.49 -4.89 -8.09
C PRO A 275 13.01 -3.45 -8.29
N GLY A 276 13.37 -2.57 -7.35
CA GLY A 276 13.37 -1.13 -7.57
C GLY A 276 14.44 -0.74 -8.59
N VAL A 277 14.23 0.36 -9.31
CA VAL A 277 15.19 0.85 -10.30
C VAL A 277 15.56 2.28 -9.97
N LEU A 278 16.86 2.55 -9.88
CA LEU A 278 17.44 3.88 -9.83
C LEU A 278 18.15 4.13 -11.17
N VAL A 279 17.78 5.18 -11.89
CA VAL A 279 18.56 5.65 -13.03
C VAL A 279 19.10 7.02 -12.69
N ALA A 280 20.42 7.15 -12.66
CA ALA A 280 21.08 8.32 -12.10
C ALA A 280 22.34 8.68 -12.88
N ARG A 281 22.67 9.97 -12.95
CA ARG A 281 23.92 10.42 -13.56
C ARG A 281 25.12 9.85 -12.80
N LYS A 282 26.10 9.31 -13.53
CA LYS A 282 27.32 8.70 -12.98
C LYS A 282 28.12 9.66 -12.11
N ALA A 283 28.03 10.97 -12.40
CA ALA A 283 28.68 12.03 -11.61
C ALA A 283 28.20 12.10 -10.15
N LEU A 284 27.05 11.52 -9.82
CA LEU A 284 26.55 11.46 -8.44
C LEU A 284 27.29 10.42 -7.58
N PHE A 285 27.96 9.45 -8.22
CA PHE A 285 28.56 8.31 -7.54
C PHE A 285 30.02 8.57 -7.19
N ARG A 286 30.46 7.95 -6.09
CA ARG A 286 31.83 8.06 -5.57
C ARG A 286 32.66 6.85 -5.97
N SER A 287 33.94 6.81 -5.59
CA SER A 287 34.80 5.63 -5.84
C SER A 287 34.39 4.42 -5.00
N ALA A 288 33.96 4.64 -3.76
CA ALA A 288 33.36 3.63 -2.91
C ALA A 288 31.84 3.54 -3.16
N PRO A 289 31.26 2.32 -3.22
CA PRO A 289 29.83 2.15 -3.39
C PRO A 289 29.02 2.59 -2.17
N ALA A 290 27.73 2.86 -2.38
CA ALA A 290 26.79 3.17 -1.30
C ALA A 290 26.70 2.04 -0.25
N ARG A 291 26.86 0.79 -0.68
CA ARG A 291 26.88 -0.39 0.18
C ARG A 291 28.05 -1.30 -0.19
N PRO A 292 29.24 -1.11 0.42
CA PRO A 292 30.36 -2.02 0.23
C PRO A 292 30.00 -3.45 0.64
N GLY A 293 30.34 -4.42 -0.20
CA GLY A 293 30.08 -5.83 0.09
C GLY A 293 30.74 -6.80 -0.89
N GLY A 294 30.45 -8.09 -0.74
CA GLY A 294 30.85 -9.08 -1.74
C GLY A 294 30.27 -8.72 -3.11
N GLY A 295 31.02 -8.91 -4.19
CA GLY A 295 30.57 -8.55 -5.54
C GLY A 295 30.77 -7.08 -5.94
N SER A 296 31.07 -6.15 -5.01
CA SER A 296 31.47 -4.78 -5.36
C SER A 296 32.99 -4.61 -5.51
N VAL A 297 33.76 -5.61 -5.10
CA VAL A 297 35.23 -5.60 -5.02
C VAL A 297 35.85 -6.41 -6.15
N ASN A 298 36.96 -5.90 -6.69
CA ASN A 298 37.84 -6.61 -7.61
C ASN A 298 38.77 -7.56 -6.85
N PHE A 299 39.39 -7.07 -5.76
CA PHE A 299 40.32 -7.84 -4.94
C PHE A 299 40.31 -7.35 -3.49
N VAL A 300 40.48 -8.26 -2.53
CA VAL A 300 40.49 -7.95 -1.08
C VAL A 300 41.64 -8.71 -0.42
N THR A 301 42.42 -8.02 0.41
CA THR A 301 43.46 -8.59 1.27
C THR A 301 43.06 -8.47 2.74
N GLY A 302 43.94 -8.89 3.66
CA GLY A 302 43.69 -8.71 5.10
C GLY A 302 43.62 -7.25 5.55
N THR A 303 44.12 -6.31 4.74
CA THR A 303 44.24 -4.89 5.12
C THR A 303 43.70 -3.91 4.07
N GLU A 304 43.53 -4.35 2.82
CA GLU A 304 43.21 -3.48 1.68
C GLU A 304 42.12 -4.09 0.80
N HIS A 305 41.52 -3.26 -0.04
CA HIS A 305 40.56 -3.69 -1.05
C HIS A 305 40.58 -2.75 -2.25
N GLU A 306 40.25 -3.30 -3.42
CA GLU A 306 40.03 -2.56 -4.66
C GLU A 306 38.57 -2.78 -5.09
N TYR A 307 37.83 -1.71 -5.37
CA TYR A 307 36.47 -1.81 -5.90
C TYR A 307 36.46 -2.02 -7.41
N LEU A 308 35.37 -2.59 -7.93
CA LEU A 308 35.14 -2.73 -9.36
C LEU A 308 35.11 -1.35 -10.05
N ARG A 309 35.60 -1.31 -11.31
CA ARG A 309 35.58 -0.09 -12.12
C ARG A 309 34.21 0.17 -12.75
N ASP A 310 33.50 -0.90 -13.10
CA ASP A 310 32.13 -0.77 -13.60
C ASP A 310 31.23 -0.33 -12.45
N LEU A 311 30.59 0.83 -12.64
CA LEU A 311 29.78 1.46 -11.60
C LEU A 311 28.53 0.63 -11.29
N GLU A 312 27.88 0.06 -12.31
CA GLU A 312 26.61 -0.64 -12.15
C GLU A 312 26.81 -1.97 -11.42
N GLU A 313 27.90 -2.68 -11.72
CA GLU A 313 28.31 -3.85 -10.96
C GLU A 313 28.75 -3.48 -9.54
N ARG A 314 29.50 -2.38 -9.36
CA ARG A 314 30.00 -1.94 -8.06
C ARG A 314 28.89 -1.55 -7.08
N GLU A 315 27.84 -0.86 -7.55
CA GLU A 315 26.74 -0.38 -6.69
C GLU A 315 25.71 -1.47 -6.34
N GLU A 316 25.73 -2.62 -7.03
CA GLU A 316 24.82 -3.75 -6.83
C GLU A 316 25.48 -4.89 -6.03
N ALA A 317 26.09 -4.56 -4.90
CA ALA A 317 26.77 -5.52 -4.04
C ALA A 317 25.85 -6.68 -3.58
N GLY A 318 26.45 -7.85 -3.39
CA GLY A 318 25.79 -9.12 -3.09
C GLY A 318 25.54 -9.96 -4.34
N THR A 319 24.90 -11.11 -4.16
CA THR A 319 24.35 -11.85 -5.31
C THR A 319 23.17 -11.04 -5.86
N PRO A 320 23.20 -10.61 -7.13
CA PRO A 320 22.13 -9.76 -7.67
C PRO A 320 20.78 -10.49 -7.69
N ALA A 321 19.70 -9.71 -7.66
CA ALA A 321 18.34 -10.19 -7.89
C ALA A 321 18.12 -10.50 -9.39
N ILE A 322 18.85 -11.49 -9.92
CA ILE A 322 19.00 -11.77 -11.36
C ILE A 322 17.66 -11.95 -12.07
N VAL A 323 16.81 -12.86 -11.57
CA VAL A 323 15.51 -13.16 -12.19
C VAL A 323 14.60 -11.94 -12.12
N GLU A 324 14.65 -11.19 -11.02
CA GLU A 324 13.88 -9.96 -10.83
C GLU A 324 14.32 -8.88 -11.83
N ALA A 325 15.63 -8.71 -12.04
CA ALA A 325 16.20 -7.76 -13.00
C ALA A 325 15.82 -8.13 -14.45
N ILE A 326 15.89 -9.42 -14.80
CA ILE A 326 15.46 -9.91 -16.12
C ILE A 326 13.96 -9.64 -16.32
N ARG A 327 13.12 -9.94 -15.32
CA ARG A 327 11.69 -9.62 -15.34
C ARG A 327 11.45 -8.13 -15.55
N CYS A 328 12.23 -7.27 -14.89
CA CYS A 328 12.13 -5.82 -15.05
C CYS A 328 12.30 -5.43 -16.52
N GLY A 329 13.37 -5.90 -17.15
CA GLY A 329 13.58 -5.65 -18.58
C GLY A 329 12.43 -6.15 -19.47
N LEU A 330 11.90 -7.35 -19.19
CA LEU A 330 10.77 -7.90 -19.96
C LEU A 330 9.54 -6.99 -19.89
N VAL A 331 9.26 -6.43 -18.72
CA VAL A 331 8.09 -5.56 -18.49
C VAL A 331 8.26 -4.18 -19.12
N PHE A 332 9.46 -3.61 -19.07
CA PHE A 332 9.77 -2.40 -19.85
C PHE A 332 9.62 -2.65 -21.35
N ARG A 333 10.04 -3.83 -21.83
CA ARG A 333 9.86 -4.20 -23.24
C ARG A 333 8.38 -4.31 -23.63
N VAL A 334 7.53 -4.87 -22.77
CA VAL A 334 6.08 -4.89 -22.98
C VAL A 334 5.54 -3.47 -23.13
N LYS A 335 5.90 -2.56 -22.21
CA LYS A 335 5.46 -1.16 -22.28
C LYS A 335 5.90 -0.48 -23.58
N GLN A 336 7.16 -0.66 -24.00
CA GLN A 336 7.67 -0.13 -25.28
C GLN A 336 6.86 -0.65 -26.48
N LEU A 337 6.55 -1.94 -26.53
CA LEU A 337 5.82 -2.54 -27.65
C LEU A 337 4.34 -2.14 -27.69
N VAL A 338 3.70 -1.91 -26.53
CA VAL A 338 2.34 -1.35 -26.50
C VAL A 338 2.35 0.10 -26.97
N GLY A 339 3.33 0.89 -26.52
CA GLY A 339 3.52 2.30 -26.89
C GLY A 339 2.85 3.25 -25.90
N VAL A 340 3.65 4.15 -25.33
CA VAL A 340 3.21 5.06 -24.25
C VAL A 340 2.13 6.03 -24.72
N ALA A 341 2.29 6.63 -25.91
CA ALA A 341 1.31 7.57 -26.45
C ALA A 341 -0.10 6.97 -26.61
N GLU A 342 -0.20 5.71 -27.01
CA GLU A 342 -1.50 5.03 -27.12
C GLU A 342 -2.07 4.68 -25.74
N MET A 343 -1.21 4.25 -24.79
CA MET A 343 -1.62 4.01 -23.41
C MET A 343 -2.23 5.29 -22.82
N GLU A 344 -1.52 6.41 -22.89
CA GLU A 344 -1.97 7.72 -22.41
C GLU A 344 -3.28 8.14 -23.08
N ARG A 345 -3.39 8.03 -24.41
CA ARG A 345 -4.62 8.38 -25.15
C ARG A 345 -5.84 7.61 -24.64
N ARG A 346 -5.70 6.29 -24.46
CA ARG A 346 -6.80 5.41 -23.98
C ARG A 346 -7.13 5.70 -22.53
N GLU A 347 -6.12 5.85 -21.70
CA GLU A 347 -6.24 6.13 -20.27
C GLU A 347 -6.90 7.48 -20.00
N HIS A 348 -6.54 8.53 -20.74
CA HIS A 348 -7.20 9.83 -20.67
C HIS A 348 -8.67 9.74 -21.10
N ALA A 349 -8.99 8.97 -22.15
CA ALA A 349 -10.37 8.78 -22.58
C ALA A 349 -11.21 8.06 -21.52
N LEU A 350 -10.68 6.99 -20.90
CA LEU A 350 -11.32 6.30 -19.78
C LEU A 350 -11.45 7.21 -18.56
N ALA A 351 -10.40 7.98 -18.27
CA ALA A 351 -10.37 8.88 -17.12
C ALA A 351 -11.44 9.96 -17.23
N LYS A 352 -11.52 10.62 -18.39
CA LYS A 352 -12.51 11.65 -18.70
C LYS A 352 -13.93 11.11 -18.57
N ARG A 353 -14.21 9.96 -19.20
CA ARG A 353 -15.53 9.31 -19.16
C ARG A 353 -16.00 9.01 -17.74
N ALA A 354 -15.12 8.45 -16.90
CA ALA A 354 -15.48 8.15 -15.53
C ALA A 354 -15.62 9.41 -14.68
N LEU A 355 -14.77 10.40 -14.88
CA LEU A 355 -14.82 11.65 -14.13
C LEU A 355 -16.11 12.44 -14.40
N GLU A 356 -16.56 12.48 -15.65
CA GLU A 356 -17.85 13.08 -16.03
C GLU A 356 -19.02 12.45 -15.25
N GLN A 357 -19.04 11.12 -15.15
CA GLN A 357 -20.10 10.39 -14.44
C GLN A 357 -19.98 10.51 -12.91
N LEU A 358 -18.76 10.43 -12.36
CA LEU A 358 -18.53 10.51 -10.92
C LEU A 358 -18.82 11.91 -10.37
N THR A 359 -18.41 12.96 -11.08
CA THR A 359 -18.64 14.35 -10.65
C THR A 359 -20.08 14.82 -10.87
N ALA A 360 -20.82 14.20 -11.80
CA ALA A 360 -22.25 14.45 -11.97
C ALA A 360 -23.11 13.88 -10.84
N HIS A 361 -22.60 12.91 -10.06
CA HIS A 361 -23.37 12.28 -9.00
C HIS A 361 -23.30 13.09 -7.69
N PRO A 362 -24.42 13.58 -7.14
CA PRO A 362 -24.43 14.55 -6.04
C PRO A 362 -23.81 14.03 -4.73
N ARG A 363 -23.90 12.72 -4.49
CA ARG A 363 -23.31 12.07 -3.30
C ARG A 363 -21.89 11.53 -3.50
N VAL A 364 -21.28 11.68 -4.67
CA VAL A 364 -19.89 11.22 -4.91
C VAL A 364 -18.96 12.43 -4.94
N ARG A 365 -18.01 12.47 -4.00
CA ARG A 365 -16.96 13.49 -3.96
C ARG A 365 -15.67 12.89 -4.49
N VAL A 366 -15.22 13.37 -5.65
CA VAL A 366 -13.88 13.06 -6.18
C VAL A 366 -12.88 13.99 -5.50
N LEU A 367 -11.80 13.42 -4.97
CA LEU A 367 -10.75 14.18 -4.29
C LEU A 367 -9.69 14.66 -5.29
N GLY A 368 -9.25 15.92 -5.12
CA GLY A 368 -8.31 16.61 -5.99
C GLY A 368 -8.98 17.42 -7.09
N GLU A 369 -8.18 18.14 -7.90
CA GLU A 369 -8.68 18.86 -9.07
C GLU A 369 -9.36 17.88 -10.04
N THR A 370 -10.45 18.29 -10.70
CA THR A 370 -11.28 17.48 -11.61
C THR A 370 -11.16 17.92 -13.07
N LYS A 371 -10.53 19.05 -13.36
CA LYS A 371 -10.28 19.54 -14.71
C LYS A 371 -8.89 19.14 -15.19
N GLY A 372 -8.77 18.86 -16.49
CA GLY A 372 -7.51 18.50 -17.15
C GLY A 372 -7.15 17.01 -17.06
N ASP A 373 -6.06 16.66 -17.72
CA ASP A 373 -5.65 15.26 -17.92
C ASP A 373 -5.20 14.58 -16.63
N ARG A 374 -5.32 13.25 -16.57
CA ARG A 374 -4.85 12.42 -15.45
C ARG A 374 -4.63 10.99 -15.91
N VAL A 375 -3.77 10.26 -15.20
CA VAL A 375 -3.87 8.80 -15.22
C VAL A 375 -5.17 8.38 -14.51
N PRO A 376 -5.86 7.30 -14.95
CA PRO A 376 -7.22 6.95 -14.51
C PRO A 376 -7.20 6.37 -13.09
N VAL A 377 -6.91 7.21 -12.12
CA VAL A 377 -6.87 6.94 -10.68
C VAL A 377 -7.81 7.91 -10.00
N PHE A 378 -8.68 7.36 -9.16
CA PHE A 378 -9.73 8.13 -8.51
C PHE A 378 -9.72 7.84 -7.02
N CYS A 379 -9.58 8.87 -6.21
CA CYS A 379 -9.91 8.82 -4.79
C CYS A 379 -11.28 9.46 -4.59
N ILE A 380 -12.22 8.74 -3.98
CA ILE A 380 -13.58 9.22 -3.78
C ILE A 380 -14.05 9.06 -2.32
N GLN A 381 -14.98 9.92 -1.92
CA GLN A 381 -15.81 9.75 -0.74
C GLN A 381 -17.28 9.69 -1.16
N ILE A 382 -18.06 8.85 -0.50
CA ILE A 382 -19.50 8.75 -0.73
C ILE A 382 -20.22 9.39 0.46
N VAL A 383 -20.96 10.46 0.21
CA VAL A 383 -21.71 11.19 1.23
C VAL A 383 -22.82 10.30 1.79
N ALA A 384 -22.94 10.25 3.12
CA ALA A 384 -24.01 9.49 3.76
C ALA A 384 -25.37 10.13 3.49
N PRO A 385 -26.45 9.36 3.36
CA PRO A 385 -27.75 9.92 2.99
C PRO A 385 -28.30 10.81 4.12
N GLY A 386 -28.83 11.99 3.77
CA GLY A 386 -29.37 12.98 4.71
C GLY A 386 -28.37 14.00 5.24
N GLU A 387 -27.11 13.89 4.84
CA GLU A 387 -26.12 14.95 5.03
C GLU A 387 -26.28 16.04 3.97
N ASP A 388 -25.85 17.27 4.30
CA ASP A 388 -25.69 18.34 3.32
C ASP A 388 -24.54 17.98 2.37
N GLU A 389 -24.81 17.87 1.08
CA GLU A 389 -23.83 17.47 0.06
C GLU A 389 -22.71 18.51 -0.11
N SER A 390 -22.97 19.78 0.22
CA SER A 390 -21.99 20.85 0.15
C SER A 390 -21.00 20.84 1.32
N ARG A 391 -21.47 20.42 2.51
CA ARG A 391 -20.69 20.38 3.76
C ARG A 391 -21.02 19.13 4.59
N PRO A 392 -20.74 17.92 4.07
CA PRO A 392 -21.11 16.68 4.74
C PRO A 392 -20.23 16.45 5.97
N ASN A 393 -20.85 16.02 7.08
CA ASN A 393 -20.13 15.57 8.27
C ASN A 393 -19.93 14.05 8.27
N LYS A 394 -20.85 13.30 7.64
CA LYS A 394 -20.80 11.84 7.56
C LYS A 394 -20.71 11.31 6.12
N PHE A 395 -19.96 10.23 5.99
CA PHE A 395 -19.76 9.48 4.75
C PHE A 395 -20.10 8.00 4.93
N LEU A 396 -20.16 7.25 3.84
CA LEU A 396 -20.00 5.80 3.91
C LEU A 396 -18.53 5.47 4.12
N HIS A 397 -18.24 4.56 5.07
CA HIS A 397 -16.86 4.18 5.36
C HIS A 397 -16.20 3.56 4.12
N TYR A 398 -14.99 3.98 3.76
CA TYR A 398 -14.33 3.53 2.52
C TYR A 398 -14.15 2.01 2.44
N ASN A 399 -13.86 1.34 3.56
CA ASN A 399 -13.74 -0.13 3.60
C ASN A 399 -15.11 -0.82 3.46
N PHE A 400 -16.19 -0.18 3.92
CA PHE A 400 -17.54 -0.68 3.66
C PHE A 400 -17.85 -0.62 2.16
N VAL A 401 -17.60 0.54 1.53
CA VAL A 401 -17.79 0.71 0.08
C VAL A 401 -16.96 -0.32 -0.69
N SER A 402 -15.70 -0.52 -0.31
CA SER A 402 -14.82 -1.53 -0.91
C SER A 402 -15.35 -2.96 -0.73
N ALA A 403 -15.91 -3.29 0.44
CA ALA A 403 -16.50 -4.59 0.70
C ALA A 403 -17.75 -4.82 -0.16
N VAL A 404 -18.64 -3.82 -0.29
CA VAL A 404 -19.83 -3.92 -1.14
C VAL A 404 -19.45 -4.07 -2.62
N LEU A 405 -18.45 -3.31 -3.11
CA LEU A 405 -17.91 -3.46 -4.46
C LEU A 405 -17.39 -4.88 -4.73
N ASN A 406 -16.66 -5.45 -3.77
CA ASN A 406 -16.20 -6.83 -3.84
C ASN A 406 -17.37 -7.83 -3.84
N ASP A 407 -18.20 -7.78 -2.81
CA ASP A 407 -19.19 -8.82 -2.53
C ASP A 407 -20.30 -8.86 -3.60
N PHE A 408 -20.79 -7.69 -4.00
CA PHE A 408 -21.91 -7.61 -4.93
C PHE A 408 -21.47 -7.57 -6.39
N PHE A 409 -20.33 -6.95 -6.70
CA PHE A 409 -19.94 -6.65 -8.09
C PHE A 409 -18.63 -7.33 -8.51
N GLY A 410 -17.87 -7.95 -7.60
CA GLY A 410 -16.57 -8.54 -7.91
C GLY A 410 -15.44 -7.53 -8.10
N ILE A 411 -15.71 -6.25 -7.88
CA ILE A 411 -14.78 -5.14 -8.14
C ILE A 411 -13.83 -5.00 -6.95
N GLN A 412 -12.53 -5.20 -7.21
CA GLN A 412 -11.48 -5.13 -6.21
C GLN A 412 -10.90 -3.71 -6.17
N THR A 413 -11.19 -3.00 -5.10
CA THR A 413 -10.72 -1.63 -4.84
C THR A 413 -9.88 -1.56 -3.58
N ARG A 414 -9.34 -0.39 -3.28
CA ARG A 414 -8.55 -0.16 -2.06
C ARG A 414 -9.15 0.96 -1.23
N GLY A 415 -9.33 0.72 0.07
CA GLY A 415 -9.75 1.71 1.04
C GLY A 415 -8.61 2.21 1.93
N GLY A 416 -8.65 3.47 2.35
CA GLY A 416 -7.82 4.00 3.46
C GLY A 416 -7.16 5.35 3.18
N CYS A 417 -6.58 5.96 4.22
CA CYS A 417 -5.62 7.06 4.04
C CYS A 417 -4.26 6.47 3.66
N MET A 418 -3.93 6.66 2.38
CA MET A 418 -2.81 6.03 1.69
C MET A 418 -1.55 6.90 1.69
N CYS A 419 -0.51 6.35 1.08
CA CYS A 419 0.91 6.60 1.25
C CYS A 419 1.46 8.01 0.95
N ALA A 420 0.62 9.05 0.94
CA ALA A 420 0.98 10.47 0.88
C ALA A 420 0.16 11.24 1.93
N GLY A 421 0.47 10.97 3.20
CA GLY A 421 -0.28 11.45 4.37
C GLY A 421 -0.53 12.97 4.41
N PRO A 422 0.50 13.82 4.25
CA PRO A 422 0.32 15.28 4.24
C PRO A 422 -0.68 15.76 3.18
N PHE A 423 -0.57 15.24 1.95
CA PHE A 423 -1.51 15.58 0.89
C PHE A 423 -2.91 15.01 1.14
N GLY A 424 -3.01 13.77 1.65
CA GLY A 424 -4.28 13.18 2.05
C GLY A 424 -5.02 14.01 3.10
N ILE A 425 -4.30 14.54 4.11
CA ILE A 425 -4.85 15.45 5.13
C ILE A 425 -5.39 16.73 4.48
N SER A 426 -4.63 17.31 3.54
CA SER A 426 -5.02 18.50 2.78
C SER A 426 -6.28 18.25 1.93
N LEU A 427 -6.33 17.14 1.20
CA LEU A 427 -7.49 16.73 0.37
C LEU A 427 -8.76 16.46 1.19
N LEU A 428 -8.60 16.00 2.43
CA LEU A 428 -9.70 15.75 3.36
C LEU A 428 -10.12 17.00 4.15
N HIS A 429 -9.42 18.13 3.96
CA HIS A 429 -9.63 19.39 4.68
C HIS A 429 -9.64 19.23 6.21
N LEU A 430 -8.78 18.35 6.75
CA LEU A 430 -8.70 18.12 8.18
C LEU A 430 -8.01 19.30 8.88
N THR A 431 -8.63 19.81 9.93
CA THR A 431 -8.04 20.84 10.80
C THR A 431 -6.91 20.25 11.65
N GLN A 432 -6.02 21.11 12.14
CA GLN A 432 -4.94 20.68 13.04
C GLN A 432 -5.47 19.97 14.29
N ASN A 433 -6.59 20.45 14.85
CA ASN A 433 -7.24 19.80 15.99
C ASN A 433 -7.71 18.39 15.64
N GLN A 434 -8.36 18.19 14.49
CA GLN A 434 -8.77 16.86 14.04
C GLN A 434 -7.57 15.94 13.82
N VAL A 435 -6.51 16.44 13.16
CA VAL A 435 -5.27 15.67 12.95
C VAL A 435 -4.67 15.23 14.29
N HIS A 436 -4.60 16.13 15.27
CA HIS A 436 -4.12 15.80 16.62
C HIS A 436 -5.00 14.74 17.29
N THR A 437 -6.32 14.88 17.22
CA THR A 437 -7.26 13.87 17.75
C THR A 437 -7.01 12.49 17.11
N TYR A 438 -6.85 12.42 15.79
CA TYR A 438 -6.55 11.16 15.09
C TYR A 438 -5.16 10.61 15.44
N GLN A 439 -4.14 11.44 15.57
CA GLN A 439 -2.81 11.01 16.03
C GLN A 439 -2.87 10.35 17.40
N THR A 440 -3.69 10.90 18.30
CA THR A 440 -3.88 10.34 19.63
C THR A 440 -4.67 9.03 19.56
N LEU A 441 -5.83 8.99 18.89
CA LEU A 441 -6.69 7.79 18.78
C LEU A 441 -6.02 6.61 18.05
N LEU A 442 -5.21 6.90 17.03
CA LEU A 442 -4.56 5.90 16.17
C LEU A 442 -3.14 5.55 16.60
N SER A 443 -2.62 6.21 17.64
CA SER A 443 -1.31 5.91 18.21
C SER A 443 -1.20 4.43 18.54
N GLN A 444 -0.05 3.81 18.30
CA GLN A 444 0.23 2.45 18.78
C GLN A 444 0.55 2.45 20.29
N ASP A 445 1.07 3.56 20.82
CA ASP A 445 1.35 3.76 22.24
C ASP A 445 0.05 3.99 23.04
N PRO A 446 -0.33 3.08 23.96
CA PRO A 446 -1.50 3.23 24.82
C PRO A 446 -1.43 4.45 25.75
N ALA A 447 -0.24 4.90 26.16
CA ALA A 447 -0.06 6.05 27.03
C ALA A 447 -0.56 7.34 26.37
N LYS A 448 -0.28 7.51 25.07
CA LYS A 448 -0.84 8.61 24.28
C LYS A 448 -2.36 8.51 24.21
N ARG A 449 -2.93 7.33 23.95
CA ARG A 449 -4.40 7.16 23.89
C ARG A 449 -5.10 7.52 25.20
N ARG A 450 -4.46 7.27 26.36
CA ARG A 450 -4.98 7.67 27.68
C ARG A 450 -5.10 9.20 27.87
N GLN A 451 -4.42 10.01 27.07
CA GLN A 451 -4.55 11.47 27.13
C GLN A 451 -5.97 11.95 26.78
N LEU A 452 -6.72 11.19 25.96
CA LEU A 452 -8.13 11.49 25.65
C LEU A 452 -9.11 11.07 26.76
N VAL A 453 -8.68 10.22 27.69
CA VAL A 453 -9.52 9.69 28.78
C VAL A 453 -9.40 10.56 30.04
N LYS A 454 -8.33 11.36 30.16
CA LYS A 454 -8.21 12.36 31.21
C LYS A 454 -9.00 13.60 30.78
N GLU A 455 -10.12 13.89 31.43
CA GLU A 455 -10.86 15.14 31.22
C GLU A 455 -9.97 16.38 31.38
N PRO A 456 -10.30 17.52 30.71
CA PRO A 456 -9.62 18.79 30.91
C PRO A 456 -10.03 19.39 32.26
N GLY A 457 -9.41 18.89 33.32
CA GLY A 457 -9.60 19.36 34.70
C GLY A 457 -8.31 19.50 35.51
N SER A 458 -7.14 19.16 34.95
CA SER A 458 -5.87 19.43 35.61
C SER A 458 -5.41 20.85 35.32
N CYS A 459 -5.55 21.70 36.33
CA CYS A 459 -5.10 23.09 36.36
C CYS A 459 -3.64 23.23 35.82
N PRO A 460 -3.36 24.15 34.87
CA PRO A 460 -2.02 24.37 34.33
C PRO A 460 -0.98 24.84 35.37
N MET A 461 -1.41 25.21 36.58
CA MET A 461 -0.51 25.64 37.67
C MET A 461 0.29 24.48 38.29
N CYS A 462 -0.11 23.23 38.10
CA CYS A 462 0.53 22.09 38.76
C CYS A 462 1.68 21.45 37.95
N GLU A 463 1.78 21.71 36.64
CA GLU A 463 2.85 21.17 35.78
C GLU A 463 4.08 22.10 35.67
N ILE A 464 4.01 23.32 36.20
CA ILE A 464 5.12 24.30 36.12
C ILE A 464 6.25 24.04 37.14
N ARG A 465 6.07 23.12 38.10
CA ARG A 465 7.07 22.88 39.16
C ARG A 465 8.15 21.84 38.86
N ALA A 466 8.25 21.34 37.64
CA ALA A 466 9.33 20.45 37.22
C ALA A 466 10.21 21.10 36.15
N THR A 467 11.00 22.11 36.54
CA THR A 467 12.18 22.54 35.76
C THR A 467 13.43 22.25 36.58
N PRO A 468 14.47 21.59 36.01
CA PRO A 468 15.76 21.47 36.66
C PRO A 468 16.64 22.67 36.29
N SER A 469 16.91 23.56 37.24
CA SER A 469 17.91 24.62 37.06
C SER A 469 19.30 24.13 37.48
N SER A 470 20.29 24.43 36.64
CA SER A 470 21.70 24.05 36.72
C SER A 470 22.55 24.93 37.67
N THR A 471 23.39 24.25 38.49
CA THR A 471 24.76 24.61 38.99
C THR A 471 24.98 25.75 40.02
N PRO A 472 26.11 25.78 40.78
CA PRO A 472 26.76 24.76 41.62
C PRO A 472 27.22 25.27 43.04
N ALA A 473 27.72 24.34 43.89
CA ALA A 473 28.69 24.50 45.00
C ALA A 473 28.24 24.53 46.50
N ALA A 474 28.93 23.64 47.26
CA ALA A 474 29.49 23.73 48.64
C ALA A 474 28.63 23.53 49.92
N ASP A 475 29.17 22.61 50.75
CA ASP A 475 29.15 22.44 52.22
C ASP A 475 27.83 22.12 52.99
N GLY A 476 27.86 21.04 53.79
CA GLY A 476 26.79 20.66 54.76
C GLY A 476 27.02 21.22 56.17
N PRO A 477 26.45 20.64 57.26
CA PRO A 477 25.19 19.92 57.45
C PRO A 477 24.33 20.49 58.62
N SER A 478 22.99 20.35 58.63
CA SER A 478 22.12 20.19 59.83
C SER A 478 20.60 20.27 59.53
N ALA A 479 19.80 19.60 60.37
CA ALA A 479 18.37 19.21 60.29
C ALA A 479 17.34 20.33 60.63
N PRO A 480 16.03 20.07 60.92
CA PRO A 480 14.99 19.33 60.20
C PRO A 480 13.70 20.16 59.92
N SER A 481 12.83 19.59 59.07
CA SER A 481 11.35 19.65 59.06
C SER A 481 10.61 20.99 59.24
N THR A 482 10.07 21.53 58.15
CA THR A 482 8.80 22.29 58.14
C THR A 482 7.99 21.91 56.90
N GLU A 483 6.78 21.38 57.11
CA GLU A 483 5.79 21.13 56.06
C GLU A 483 5.28 22.46 55.46
N PRO A 484 4.94 22.51 54.16
CA PRO A 484 3.99 23.48 53.67
C PRO A 484 2.67 22.82 53.22
N ALA A 485 1.62 23.14 53.98
CA ALA A 485 0.23 23.37 53.58
C ALA A 485 -0.33 22.60 52.38
N THR A 486 -1.14 21.59 52.67
CA THR A 486 -2.08 20.94 51.75
C THR A 486 -3.18 21.89 51.28
N CYS A 487 -3.39 21.97 49.96
CA CYS A 487 -4.53 22.63 49.35
C CYS A 487 -5.77 21.70 49.42
N ALA A 488 -6.80 22.08 50.16
CA ALA A 488 -8.11 21.41 50.20
C ALA A 488 -9.05 22.17 49.25
N PRO A 489 -9.43 21.58 48.10
CA PRO A 489 -10.58 20.67 48.05
C PRO A 489 -10.34 19.52 47.05
N CYS A 490 -9.73 18.44 47.49
CA CYS A 490 -9.64 17.17 46.74
C CYS A 490 -9.95 16.02 47.70
N SER A 491 -11.11 16.09 48.34
CA SER A 491 -11.61 15.04 49.24
C SER A 491 -13.09 14.83 48.97
N ALA A 492 -13.40 14.21 47.83
CA ALA A 492 -14.65 13.52 47.62
C ALA A 492 -14.30 12.11 47.11
N THR A 493 -14.44 11.16 48.02
CA THR A 493 -14.25 9.73 47.86
C THR A 493 -15.16 9.19 46.76
N ALA A 494 -14.57 8.84 45.61
CA ALA A 494 -15.24 7.96 44.64
C ALA A 494 -15.13 6.51 45.12
N PRO A 495 -16.19 5.69 45.03
CA PRO A 495 -16.13 4.30 45.47
C PRO A 495 -15.21 3.51 44.54
N ALA A 496 -14.29 2.75 45.13
CA ALA A 496 -13.50 1.75 44.44
C ALA A 496 -14.46 0.70 43.86
N SER A 497 -14.82 0.87 42.58
CA SER A 497 -15.56 -0.13 41.82
C SER A 497 -14.58 -0.94 40.98
N THR A 498 -14.52 -2.21 41.33
CA THR A 498 -14.03 -3.38 40.61
C THR A 498 -14.20 -3.32 39.10
N ASN A 499 -13.12 -3.13 38.36
CA ASN A 499 -12.52 -4.13 37.46
C ASN A 499 -11.32 -3.52 36.73
N ALA A 500 -10.24 -4.26 36.66
CA ALA A 500 -9.00 -3.87 35.99
C ALA A 500 -9.25 -3.46 34.53
N SER A 501 -9.02 -2.17 34.24
CA SER A 501 -7.95 -1.73 33.33
C SER A 501 -7.77 -2.58 32.06
N SER A 502 -8.54 -2.26 31.01
CA SER A 502 -8.06 -2.49 29.65
C SER A 502 -7.61 -1.16 29.07
N ASP A 503 -6.39 -1.12 28.55
CA ASP A 503 -5.87 0.06 27.88
C ASP A 503 -6.79 0.47 26.72
N PRO A 504 -6.96 1.78 26.44
CA PRO A 504 -7.80 2.22 25.33
C PRO A 504 -7.34 1.53 24.04
N VAL A 505 -8.29 0.95 23.31
CA VAL A 505 -8.00 0.15 22.12
C VAL A 505 -7.66 1.07 20.94
N LYS A 506 -6.67 0.73 20.13
CA LYS A 506 -6.39 1.48 18.88
C LYS A 506 -7.57 1.31 17.91
N LEU A 507 -8.16 2.41 17.44
CA LEU A 507 -9.38 2.41 16.62
C LEU A 507 -9.07 2.71 15.13
N ASP A 508 -8.51 1.74 14.38
CA ASP A 508 -8.20 1.96 12.95
C ASP A 508 -9.44 2.23 12.08
N SER A 509 -10.62 1.84 12.53
CA SER A 509 -11.91 2.20 11.90
C SER A 509 -12.17 3.72 11.84
N LEU A 510 -11.54 4.51 12.72
CA LEU A 510 -11.67 5.97 12.70
C LEU A 510 -10.68 6.63 11.76
N LYS A 511 -9.71 5.88 11.22
CA LYS A 511 -8.70 6.45 10.33
C LYS A 511 -9.40 7.11 9.13
N PRO A 512 -9.30 8.45 8.99
CA PRO A 512 -9.98 9.15 7.91
C PRO A 512 -9.43 8.68 6.57
N GLY A 513 -10.22 8.74 5.50
CA GLY A 513 -9.77 8.23 4.22
C GLY A 513 -10.83 8.27 3.13
N TYR A 514 -10.54 7.53 2.07
CA TYR A 514 -11.29 7.49 0.83
C TYR A 514 -11.17 6.10 0.20
N LEU A 515 -12.05 5.82 -0.75
CA LEU A 515 -11.94 4.69 -1.65
C LEU A 515 -11.05 5.10 -2.82
N ARG A 516 -10.09 4.25 -3.22
CA ARG A 516 -9.36 4.39 -4.47
C ARG A 516 -9.61 3.21 -5.40
N PHE A 517 -9.77 3.55 -6.67
CA PHE A 517 -9.75 2.61 -7.76
C PHE A 517 -9.05 3.23 -8.97
N SER A 518 -8.67 2.38 -9.91
CA SER A 518 -7.92 2.73 -11.10
C SER A 518 -8.32 1.87 -12.29
N PHE A 519 -8.19 2.42 -13.49
CA PHE A 519 -8.30 1.67 -14.73
C PHE A 519 -6.91 1.46 -15.34
N ASN A 520 -6.82 0.49 -16.24
CA ASN A 520 -5.62 0.27 -17.05
C ASN A 520 -5.96 0.54 -18.52
N TYR A 521 -4.99 0.90 -19.37
CA TYR A 521 -5.20 1.21 -20.79
C TYR A 521 -5.91 0.10 -21.59
N PHE A 522 -5.88 -1.14 -21.11
CA PHE A 522 -6.54 -2.28 -21.74
C PHE A 522 -7.99 -2.51 -21.30
N PHE A 523 -8.53 -1.66 -20.41
CA PHE A 523 -9.95 -1.69 -20.05
C PHE A 523 -10.79 -1.20 -21.22
N THR A 524 -11.98 -1.78 -21.38
CA THR A 524 -12.96 -1.30 -22.35
C THR A 524 -13.80 -0.16 -21.74
N PRO A 525 -14.44 0.69 -22.57
CA PRO A 525 -15.41 1.65 -22.08
C PRO A 525 -16.54 1.00 -21.25
N ALA A 526 -16.94 -0.22 -21.62
CA ALA A 526 -17.95 -0.99 -20.88
C ALA A 526 -17.47 -1.40 -19.47
N ASP A 527 -16.19 -1.78 -19.32
CA ASP A 527 -15.62 -2.06 -17.99
C ASP A 527 -15.63 -0.80 -17.11
N ALA A 528 -15.25 0.35 -17.67
CA ALA A 528 -15.28 1.62 -16.95
C ALA A 528 -16.71 2.02 -16.55
N ASP A 529 -17.68 1.88 -17.46
CA ASP A 529 -19.09 2.15 -17.18
C ASP A 529 -19.66 1.23 -16.09
N LEU A 530 -19.32 -0.07 -16.13
CA LEU A 530 -19.71 -1.02 -15.11
C LEU A 530 -19.21 -0.59 -13.73
N ILE A 531 -17.94 -0.21 -13.63
CA ILE A 531 -17.32 0.19 -12.37
C ILE A 531 -17.95 1.47 -11.83
N VAL A 532 -18.12 2.49 -12.68
CA VAL A 532 -18.73 3.76 -12.26
C VAL A 532 -20.21 3.60 -11.92
N ARG A 533 -20.95 2.74 -12.65
CA ARG A 533 -22.32 2.37 -12.34
C ARG A 533 -22.42 1.66 -10.98
N ALA A 534 -21.46 0.80 -10.63
CA ALA A 534 -21.42 0.17 -9.32
C ALA A 534 -21.16 1.18 -8.19
N VAL A 535 -20.23 2.12 -8.39
CA VAL A 535 -19.95 3.19 -7.44
C VAL A 535 -21.17 4.09 -7.22
N THR A 536 -21.81 4.56 -8.29
CA THR A 536 -23.01 5.41 -8.21
C THR A 536 -24.19 4.66 -7.62
N TRP A 537 -24.37 3.38 -7.94
CA TRP A 537 -25.36 2.52 -7.27
C TRP A 537 -25.13 2.42 -5.76
N ILE A 538 -23.87 2.31 -5.31
CA ILE A 538 -23.55 2.32 -3.87
C ILE A 538 -23.83 3.70 -3.26
N ALA A 539 -23.54 4.78 -3.98
CA ALA A 539 -23.88 6.13 -3.52
C ALA A 539 -25.39 6.31 -3.31
N ASP A 540 -26.21 5.69 -4.16
CA ASP A 540 -27.67 5.76 -4.05
C ASP A 540 -28.25 4.82 -2.99
N HIS A 541 -27.84 3.55 -3.03
CA HIS A 541 -28.50 2.45 -2.34
C HIS A 541 -27.60 1.70 -1.34
N GLY A 542 -26.28 1.87 -1.42
CA GLY A 542 -25.32 1.08 -0.65
C GLY A 542 -25.48 1.24 0.86
N TRP A 543 -25.88 2.42 1.34
CA TRP A 543 -26.19 2.66 2.75
C TRP A 543 -27.29 1.72 3.30
N ARG A 544 -28.20 1.24 2.45
CA ARG A 544 -29.26 0.29 2.84
C ARG A 544 -28.65 -1.06 3.23
N LEU A 545 -27.46 -1.41 2.71
CA LEU A 545 -26.76 -2.64 3.03
C LEU A 545 -25.96 -2.56 4.33
N LEU A 546 -25.69 -1.37 4.86
CA LEU A 546 -24.89 -1.14 6.08
C LEU A 546 -25.32 -2.04 7.26
N PRO A 547 -26.63 -2.26 7.54
CA PRO A 547 -27.10 -3.15 8.61
C PRO A 547 -26.67 -4.62 8.50
N TYR A 548 -26.22 -5.07 7.32
CA TYR A 548 -25.75 -6.44 7.10
C TYR A 548 -24.25 -6.61 7.29
N TYR A 549 -23.53 -5.52 7.51
CA TYR A 549 -22.09 -5.52 7.70
C TYR A 549 -21.73 -5.16 9.13
N THR A 550 -20.60 -5.70 9.58
CA THR A 550 -19.96 -5.30 10.82
C THR A 550 -18.58 -4.74 10.56
N VAL A 551 -18.21 -3.72 11.32
CA VAL A 551 -16.85 -3.15 11.33
C VAL A 551 -16.07 -3.71 12.50
N ASP A 552 -14.87 -4.21 12.25
CA ASP A 552 -13.88 -4.43 13.31
C ASP A 552 -13.24 -3.08 13.65
N ALA A 553 -13.51 -2.56 14.84
CA ALA A 553 -13.01 -1.27 15.28
C ALA A 553 -11.46 -1.17 15.26
N ARG A 554 -10.75 -2.29 15.48
CA ARG A 554 -9.29 -2.37 15.63
C ARG A 554 -8.57 -2.36 14.29
N THR A 555 -9.18 -2.97 13.28
CA THR A 555 -8.57 -3.12 11.94
C THR A 555 -9.23 -2.21 10.90
N GLY A 556 -10.44 -1.70 11.19
CA GLY A 556 -11.29 -0.99 10.23
C GLY A 556 -11.87 -1.90 9.14
N ALA A 557 -11.72 -3.22 9.25
CA ALA A 557 -12.23 -4.17 8.27
C ALA A 557 -13.76 -4.28 8.35
N TRP A 558 -14.42 -4.34 7.19
CA TRP A 558 -15.86 -4.55 7.10
C TRP A 558 -16.14 -5.91 6.50
N ALA A 559 -17.05 -6.66 7.12
CA ALA A 559 -17.46 -7.98 6.65
C ALA A 559 -18.97 -8.17 6.80
N MET A 560 -19.57 -8.87 5.84
CA MET A 560 -20.98 -9.22 5.91
C MET A 560 -21.21 -10.29 6.98
N ARG A 561 -22.20 -10.10 7.87
CA ARG A 561 -22.52 -11.01 8.99
C ARG A 561 -23.95 -11.56 8.92
N LEU A 562 -24.32 -12.12 7.78
CA LEU A 562 -25.60 -12.79 7.66
C LEU A 562 -25.48 -14.27 8.01
N SER A 563 -26.35 -14.74 8.90
CA SER A 563 -26.46 -16.18 9.16
C SER A 563 -26.94 -16.90 7.89
N PRO A 564 -26.54 -18.18 7.68
CA PRO A 564 -27.08 -18.98 6.58
C PRO A 564 -28.62 -19.03 6.57
N ALA A 565 -29.26 -18.98 7.75
CA ALA A 565 -30.71 -18.91 7.88
C ALA A 565 -31.30 -17.57 7.41
N ALA A 566 -30.66 -16.43 7.74
CA ALA A 566 -31.06 -15.12 7.25
C ALA A 566 -30.86 -15.01 5.72
N MET A 567 -29.72 -15.49 5.22
CA MET A 567 -29.47 -15.61 3.77
C MET A 567 -30.52 -16.49 3.09
N HIS A 568 -30.87 -17.63 3.69
CA HIS A 568 -31.88 -18.54 3.17
C HIS A 568 -33.29 -17.93 3.20
N ALA A 569 -33.65 -17.21 4.26
CA ALA A 569 -34.93 -16.49 4.36
C ALA A 569 -35.05 -15.39 3.28
N MET A 570 -33.96 -14.69 2.98
CA MET A 570 -33.89 -13.75 1.86
C MET A 570 -33.99 -14.45 0.49
N SER A 571 -33.54 -15.71 0.40
CA SER A 571 -33.53 -16.51 -0.83
C SER A 571 -34.86 -17.16 -1.20
N ARG A 572 -35.69 -17.46 -0.19
CA ARG A 572 -36.84 -18.37 -0.26
C ARG A 572 -37.98 -17.95 -1.19
N THR A 573 -37.90 -16.79 -1.83
CA THR A 573 -38.84 -16.43 -2.90
C THR A 573 -38.30 -16.62 -4.32
N LYS A 574 -37.00 -16.50 -4.65
CA LYS A 574 -36.47 -16.70 -6.04
C LYS A 574 -34.93 -16.94 -6.18
N PHE A 575 -34.16 -17.25 -5.14
CA PHE A 575 -32.72 -17.55 -5.29
C PHE A 575 -32.47 -19.04 -5.05
N HIS A 576 -32.47 -19.85 -6.11
CA HIS A 576 -31.92 -21.20 -6.07
C HIS A 576 -30.38 -21.10 -6.14
N GLY A 577 -29.65 -21.79 -5.25
CA GLY A 577 -28.18 -21.97 -5.37
C GLY A 577 -27.30 -21.52 -4.19
N LEU A 578 -27.85 -21.14 -3.04
CA LEU A 578 -27.03 -20.81 -1.85
C LEU A 578 -26.53 -22.10 -1.15
N HIS A 579 -25.53 -22.76 -1.73
CA HIS A 579 -24.70 -23.72 -0.99
C HIS A 579 -23.34 -23.09 -0.74
N THR A 580 -22.94 -22.97 0.52
CA THR A 580 -21.55 -22.76 0.92
C THR A 580 -20.77 -24.03 0.58
N PRO A 581 -19.80 -24.03 -0.35
CA PRO A 581 -18.96 -25.20 -0.54
C PRO A 581 -18.09 -25.37 0.72
N ALA A 582 -17.98 -26.60 1.21
CA ALA A 582 -16.91 -26.94 2.13
C ALA A 582 -15.56 -26.76 1.42
N PRO A 583 -14.49 -26.35 2.12
CA PRO A 583 -13.17 -26.21 1.53
C PRO A 583 -12.63 -27.61 1.22
N THR A 584 -12.96 -28.12 0.04
CA THR A 584 -12.39 -29.34 -0.54
C THR A 584 -11.53 -28.91 -1.72
N GLY A 585 -10.33 -29.47 -1.83
CA GLY A 585 -9.20 -28.97 -2.63
C GLY A 585 -9.37 -28.97 -4.15
N ASP A 586 -10.56 -29.28 -4.66
CA ASP A 586 -10.86 -29.23 -6.09
C ASP A 586 -11.73 -27.99 -6.36
N VAL A 587 -11.15 -26.98 -7.04
CA VAL A 587 -11.89 -25.80 -7.49
C VAL A 587 -12.88 -26.25 -8.56
N PRO A 588 -14.20 -26.31 -8.29
CA PRO A 588 -15.16 -26.66 -9.32
C PRO A 588 -15.15 -25.55 -10.37
N MET A 589 -15.23 -25.90 -11.64
CA MET A 589 -15.45 -24.93 -12.71
C MET A 589 -16.74 -24.15 -12.40
N ALA A 590 -16.60 -22.89 -12.02
CA ALA A 590 -17.70 -22.06 -11.55
C ALA A 590 -18.82 -21.96 -12.61
N PRO A 591 -20.10 -21.89 -12.22
CA PRO A 591 -21.18 -21.57 -13.14
C PRO A 591 -20.91 -20.23 -13.84
N ALA A 592 -21.41 -20.08 -15.07
CA ALA A 592 -21.23 -18.86 -15.87
C ALA A 592 -21.60 -17.61 -15.06
N ALA A 593 -20.71 -16.61 -15.07
CA ALA A 593 -20.93 -15.34 -14.37
C ALA A 593 -22.25 -14.70 -14.81
N ASP A 594 -23.00 -14.13 -13.84
CA ASP A 594 -24.20 -13.34 -14.12
C ASP A 594 -23.85 -12.22 -15.13
N SER A 595 -24.73 -11.92 -16.08
CA SER A 595 -24.62 -10.70 -16.88
C SER A 595 -24.70 -9.46 -15.99
N ASP A 596 -24.01 -8.38 -16.34
CA ASP A 596 -23.92 -7.16 -15.53
C ASP A 596 -25.29 -6.66 -15.04
N ASP A 597 -26.33 -6.63 -15.88
CA ASP A 597 -27.67 -6.19 -15.46
C ASP A 597 -28.31 -7.10 -14.40
N LYS A 598 -28.05 -8.41 -14.44
CA LYS A 598 -28.51 -9.33 -13.40
C LYS A 598 -27.80 -9.04 -12.08
N VAL A 599 -26.52 -8.66 -12.12
CA VAL A 599 -25.75 -8.26 -10.93
C VAL A 599 -26.43 -7.09 -10.23
N PHE A 600 -26.77 -6.02 -10.96
CA PHE A 600 -27.48 -4.86 -10.40
C PHE A 600 -28.88 -5.20 -9.90
N VAL A 601 -29.65 -6.03 -10.62
CA VAL A 601 -30.97 -6.48 -10.15
C VAL A 601 -30.85 -7.27 -8.84
N HIS A 602 -29.82 -8.11 -8.69
CA HIS A 602 -29.57 -8.83 -7.45
C HIS A 602 -29.18 -7.90 -6.31
N ALA A 603 -28.28 -6.94 -6.56
CA ALA A 603 -27.89 -5.94 -5.57
C ALA A 603 -29.09 -5.09 -5.10
N GLN A 604 -29.91 -4.61 -6.04
CA GLN A 604 -31.11 -3.85 -5.75
C GLN A 604 -32.12 -4.65 -4.91
N ARG A 605 -32.41 -5.89 -5.31
CA ARG A 605 -33.32 -6.77 -4.55
C ARG A 605 -32.84 -7.02 -3.12
N PHE A 606 -31.54 -7.05 -2.91
CA PHE A 606 -30.96 -7.22 -1.57
C PHE A 606 -31.11 -5.93 -0.75
N ALA A 607 -30.77 -4.78 -1.34
CA ALA A 607 -30.92 -3.46 -0.72
C ALA A 607 -32.38 -3.11 -0.39
N ASP A 608 -33.34 -3.59 -1.18
CA ASP A 608 -34.76 -3.35 -0.96
C ASP A 608 -35.37 -4.26 0.12
N ARG A 609 -34.71 -5.37 0.48
CA ARG A 609 -35.21 -6.37 1.45
C ARG A 609 -34.72 -6.15 2.88
N VAL A 610 -34.01 -5.05 3.11
CA VAL A 610 -33.41 -4.64 4.41
C VAL A 610 -34.44 -4.63 5.54
N GLY A 611 -35.70 -4.28 5.26
CA GLY A 611 -36.75 -4.20 6.27
C GLY A 611 -37.15 -5.54 6.91
N ALA A 612 -36.86 -6.67 6.27
CA ALA A 612 -37.31 -7.98 6.75
C ALA A 612 -36.40 -8.62 7.81
N VAL A 613 -35.11 -8.23 7.87
CA VAL A 613 -34.08 -8.89 8.71
C VAL A 613 -33.53 -7.95 9.80
N VAL A 614 -33.66 -6.63 9.62
CA VAL A 614 -33.35 -5.60 10.65
C VAL A 614 -34.26 -5.71 11.90
N ALA A 615 -35.26 -6.59 11.87
CA ALA A 615 -36.13 -6.91 13.00
C ALA A 615 -35.52 -7.92 14.00
N ASP A 616 -34.41 -8.60 13.68
CA ASP A 616 -33.66 -9.43 14.62
C ASP A 616 -32.55 -8.59 15.29
N ASP A 617 -32.96 -7.86 16.33
CA ASP A 617 -32.35 -6.75 17.07
C ASP A 617 -30.95 -6.97 17.72
N VAL A 618 -30.18 -7.99 17.32
CA VAL A 618 -28.95 -8.39 18.05
C VAL A 618 -27.66 -7.79 17.46
N HIS A 619 -27.62 -7.45 16.16
CA HIS A 619 -26.38 -7.00 15.51
C HIS A 619 -26.17 -5.48 15.52
N ALA A 620 -27.22 -4.68 15.32
CA ALA A 620 -27.11 -3.22 15.30
C ALA A 620 -26.76 -2.64 16.70
N ALA A 621 -27.31 -3.22 17.77
CA ALA A 621 -27.05 -2.80 19.14
C ALA A 621 -25.62 -3.13 19.64
N ASN A 622 -25.00 -4.19 19.11
CA ASN A 622 -23.67 -4.62 19.56
C ASN A 622 -22.52 -3.74 19.03
N MET A 623 -22.66 -3.12 17.84
CA MET A 623 -21.55 -2.36 17.25
C MET A 623 -21.31 -0.98 17.90
N ARG A 624 -22.35 -0.29 18.41
CA ARG A 624 -22.13 0.92 19.22
C ARG A 624 -21.24 0.60 20.42
N ASN A 625 -21.49 -0.53 21.07
CA ASN A 625 -20.67 -0.98 22.20
C ASN A 625 -19.25 -1.31 21.76
N GLU A 626 -19.03 -1.90 20.57
CA GLU A 626 -17.69 -2.26 20.07
C GLU A 626 -16.76 -1.06 19.76
N LEU A 627 -17.29 0.06 19.29
CA LEU A 627 -16.51 1.30 19.11
C LEU A 627 -16.26 2.03 20.45
N TRP A 628 -17.10 1.78 21.45
CA TRP A 628 -16.98 2.32 22.80
C TRP A 628 -16.16 1.43 23.74
N LEU A 629 -15.76 0.23 23.30
CA LEU A 629 -14.98 -0.75 24.06
C LEU A 629 -13.66 -0.12 24.54
N GLY A 630 -13.61 0.19 25.84
CA GLY A 630 -12.41 0.67 26.54
C GLY A 630 -12.26 2.18 26.65
N TYR A 631 -13.18 2.99 26.09
CA TYR A 631 -13.11 4.46 26.18
C TYR A 631 -14.04 5.08 27.23
N GLY A 632 -15.06 4.37 27.72
CA GLY A 632 -15.91 4.84 28.83
C GLY A 632 -16.48 6.26 28.58
N ALA A 633 -16.21 7.19 29.50
CA ALA A 633 -16.62 8.61 29.39
C ALA A 633 -15.99 9.35 28.18
N ALA A 634 -14.85 8.90 27.65
CA ALA A 634 -14.24 9.45 26.45
C ALA A 634 -14.95 9.03 25.14
N GLY A 635 -16.02 8.23 25.23
CA GLY A 635 -16.85 7.85 24.09
C GLY A 635 -17.41 9.04 23.32
N GLU A 636 -17.65 10.19 23.98
CA GLU A 636 -18.10 11.40 23.29
C GLU A 636 -17.01 12.01 22.39
N ALA A 637 -15.74 11.97 22.80
CA ALA A 637 -14.63 12.46 21.98
C ALA A 637 -14.38 11.57 20.77
N VAL A 638 -14.54 10.25 20.95
CA VAL A 638 -14.50 9.25 19.88
C VAL A 638 -15.65 9.48 18.88
N GLU A 639 -16.85 9.72 19.39
CA GLU A 639 -18.04 9.99 18.58
C GLU A 639 -17.93 11.30 17.79
N LYS A 640 -17.35 12.35 18.39
CA LYS A 640 -17.03 13.62 17.68
C LYS A 640 -16.00 13.44 16.56
N ALA A 641 -15.11 12.44 16.68
CA ALA A 641 -14.12 12.11 15.65
C ALA A 641 -14.68 11.17 14.55
N ARG A 642 -15.90 10.61 14.74
CA ARG A 642 -16.52 9.71 13.77
C ARG A 642 -17.03 10.49 12.56
N TRP A 643 -16.46 10.18 11.40
CA TRP A 643 -16.78 10.81 10.12
C TRP A 643 -17.67 9.95 9.22
N PHE A 644 -18.15 8.79 9.68
CA PHE A 644 -18.91 7.84 8.84
C PHE A 644 -20.22 7.39 9.49
N MET A 645 -21.23 7.08 8.68
CA MET A 645 -22.54 6.56 9.12
C MET A 645 -22.42 5.16 9.71
N HIS A 646 -23.14 4.91 10.81
CA HIS A 646 -23.14 3.62 11.50
C HIS A 646 -24.34 2.73 11.09
N PRO A 647 -24.23 1.39 11.16
CA PRO A 647 -25.29 0.46 10.71
C PRO A 647 -26.67 0.65 11.36
N ASP A 648 -26.71 1.07 12.62
CA ASP A 648 -27.96 1.41 13.33
C ASP A 648 -28.60 2.70 12.79
N GLU A 649 -27.81 3.74 12.51
CA GLU A 649 -28.30 4.97 11.88
C GLU A 649 -28.90 4.68 10.51
N ALA A 650 -28.26 3.80 9.73
CA ALA A 650 -28.80 3.31 8.47
C ALA A 650 -30.10 2.51 8.66
N ALA A 651 -30.17 1.64 9.68
CA ALA A 651 -31.36 0.86 10.00
C ALA A 651 -32.54 1.76 10.43
N ASP A 652 -32.31 2.76 11.27
CA ASP A 652 -33.32 3.71 11.71
C ASP A 652 -33.81 4.57 10.55
N LYS A 653 -32.88 5.06 9.72
CA LYS A 653 -33.24 5.78 8.48
C LYS A 653 -34.07 4.91 7.55
N TRP A 654 -33.72 3.64 7.41
CA TRP A 654 -34.49 2.68 6.62
C TRP A 654 -35.91 2.48 7.17
N ARG A 655 -36.06 2.32 8.49
CA ARG A 655 -37.36 2.19 9.16
C ARG A 655 -38.23 3.44 9.01
N ALA A 656 -37.62 4.62 8.84
CA ALA A 656 -38.30 5.88 8.63
C ALA A 656 -38.74 6.12 7.17
N LEU A 657 -38.25 5.33 6.20
CA LEU A 657 -38.74 5.41 4.83
C LEU A 657 -40.12 4.78 4.75
N ASP A 658 -41.12 5.57 4.32
CA ASP A 658 -42.49 5.10 4.06
C ASP A 658 -42.58 4.39 2.68
N GLU A 659 -41.52 3.68 2.29
CA GLU A 659 -41.42 2.97 1.00
C GLU A 659 -41.95 1.52 1.15
N PRO A 660 -42.95 1.10 0.37
CA PRO A 660 -43.40 -0.29 0.38
C PRO A 660 -42.30 -1.20 -0.15
N VAL A 661 -41.90 -2.21 0.63
CA VAL A 661 -40.91 -3.22 0.22
C VAL A 661 -41.35 -3.89 -1.09
N PRO A 662 -40.66 -3.68 -2.22
CA PRO A 662 -41.00 -4.28 -3.49
C PRO A 662 -40.97 -5.81 -3.41
N GLY A 663 -42.11 -6.45 -3.68
CA GLY A 663 -42.24 -7.92 -3.67
C GLY A 663 -42.79 -8.54 -2.38
N ILE A 664 -43.07 -7.74 -1.35
CA ILE A 664 -44.06 -8.10 -0.33
C ILE A 664 -45.37 -7.42 -0.75
N THR A 665 -46.05 -7.99 -1.75
CA THR A 665 -47.36 -7.50 -2.14
C THR A 665 -48.27 -7.50 -0.92
N ALA A 666 -48.81 -6.33 -0.57
CA ALA A 666 -49.90 -6.11 0.37
C ALA A 666 -51.24 -6.74 -0.08
N GLY A 667 -51.18 -7.82 -0.86
CA GLY A 667 -52.31 -8.60 -1.35
C GLY A 667 -52.41 -9.91 -0.58
N GLY A 668 -52.87 -9.84 0.65
CA GLY A 668 -53.16 -11.02 1.46
C GLY A 668 -52.99 -10.72 2.94
N LYS A 669 -54.11 -10.71 3.66
CA LYS A 669 -54.23 -10.46 5.12
C LYS A 669 -53.34 -11.34 6.04
N LYS A 670 -52.44 -12.17 5.49
CA LYS A 670 -51.47 -13.02 6.21
C LYS A 670 -50.08 -12.36 6.40
N GLY A 671 -49.62 -11.48 5.51
CA GLY A 671 -48.28 -10.85 5.61
C GLY A 671 -48.16 -9.86 6.77
N SER A 672 -49.17 -8.99 6.94
CA SER A 672 -49.28 -8.06 8.06
C SER A 672 -49.40 -8.78 9.41
N TRP A 673 -50.06 -9.93 9.45
CA TRP A 673 -50.21 -10.71 10.68
C TRP A 673 -48.92 -11.43 11.09
N LEU A 674 -48.11 -11.93 10.16
CA LEU A 674 -46.81 -12.55 10.48
C LEU A 674 -45.79 -11.53 10.99
N VAL A 675 -45.71 -10.35 10.38
CA VAL A 675 -44.85 -9.25 10.87
C VAL A 675 -45.33 -8.75 12.24
N ARG A 676 -46.64 -8.57 12.43
CA ARG A 676 -47.22 -8.17 13.73
C ARG A 676 -47.09 -9.25 14.79
N ARG A 677 -47.18 -10.54 14.43
CA ARG A 677 -47.06 -11.68 15.37
C ARG A 677 -45.60 -11.95 15.73
N ALA A 678 -44.65 -11.79 14.80
CA ALA A 678 -43.22 -11.81 15.10
C ALA A 678 -42.84 -10.67 16.06
N ALA A 679 -43.34 -9.45 15.81
CA ALA A 679 -43.14 -8.31 16.70
C ALA A 679 -43.82 -8.47 18.08
N ALA A 680 -44.94 -9.22 18.17
CA ALA A 680 -45.62 -9.51 19.43
C ALA A 680 -44.95 -10.64 20.23
N VAL A 681 -44.40 -11.66 19.55
CA VAL A 681 -43.62 -12.75 20.17
C VAL A 681 -42.27 -12.24 20.65
N ALA A 682 -41.59 -11.39 19.88
CA ALA A 682 -40.35 -10.73 20.28
C ALA A 682 -40.58 -9.82 21.51
N ARG A 683 -41.66 -9.03 21.53
CA ARG A 683 -42.05 -8.25 22.72
C ARG A 683 -42.33 -9.11 23.95
N LYS A 684 -42.97 -10.28 23.79
CA LYS A 684 -43.20 -11.22 24.90
C LYS A 684 -41.90 -11.86 25.41
N ALA A 685 -40.95 -12.16 24.53
CA ALA A 685 -39.65 -12.73 24.89
C ALA A 685 -38.75 -11.70 25.61
N VAL A 686 -38.75 -10.43 25.17
CA VAL A 686 -38.04 -9.32 25.83
C VAL A 686 -38.68 -9.02 27.19
N HIS A 687 -40.01 -9.02 27.30
CA HIS A 687 -40.68 -8.79 28.57
C HIS A 687 -40.43 -9.92 29.58
N ALA A 688 -40.31 -11.18 29.11
CA ALA A 688 -39.95 -12.33 29.93
C ALA A 688 -38.50 -12.27 30.44
N ALA A 689 -37.55 -11.83 29.59
CA ALA A 689 -36.14 -11.70 29.95
C ALA A 689 -35.86 -10.55 30.93
N VAL A 690 -36.63 -9.45 30.86
CA VAL A 690 -36.53 -8.32 31.79
C VAL A 690 -37.23 -8.62 33.13
N SER A 691 -38.23 -9.51 33.15
CA SER A 691 -38.95 -9.89 34.37
C SER A 691 -38.27 -10.99 35.22
N SER A 692 -37.25 -11.68 34.71
CA SER A 692 -36.56 -12.76 35.42
C SER A 692 -35.26 -12.32 36.13
N GLY A 693 -35.19 -11.07 36.59
CA GLY A 693 -34.13 -10.62 37.49
C GLY A 693 -34.26 -11.28 38.86
N SER A 694 -33.54 -12.38 39.10
CA SER A 694 -33.26 -12.86 40.44
C SER A 694 -31.85 -13.39 40.55
N SER A 695 -31.10 -12.73 41.43
CA SER A 695 -29.78 -13.05 41.95
C SER A 695 -29.69 -14.48 42.50
N ARG A 696 -28.74 -15.28 42.03
CA ARG A 696 -28.02 -16.26 42.87
C ARG A 696 -26.73 -16.73 42.21
N ALA A 697 -25.63 -16.49 42.92
CA ALA A 697 -24.34 -17.15 42.70
C ALA A 697 -24.50 -18.68 42.92
N GLY A 698 -23.89 -19.48 42.06
CA GLY A 698 -23.85 -20.94 42.21
C GLY A 698 -23.31 -21.64 40.97
N SER A 699 -22.19 -22.35 41.14
CA SER A 699 -21.49 -23.20 40.16
C SER A 699 -22.41 -24.06 39.29
N VAL A 700 -22.13 -24.14 37.98
CA VAL A 700 -22.71 -25.15 37.08
C VAL A 700 -21.59 -25.95 36.41
N ARG A 701 -21.66 -27.27 36.62
CA ARG A 701 -20.76 -28.31 36.10
C ARG A 701 -20.80 -28.40 34.58
N MET A 702 -19.66 -28.76 33.98
CA MET A 702 -19.57 -29.21 32.59
C MET A 702 -20.43 -30.46 32.37
N ILE A 703 -21.20 -30.47 31.28
CA ILE A 703 -21.88 -31.66 30.76
C ILE A 703 -21.26 -31.96 29.39
N GLU A 704 -20.78 -33.20 29.26
CA GLU A 704 -20.12 -33.79 28.11
C GLU A 704 -21.02 -33.88 26.86
N ALA A 705 -20.37 -33.87 25.70
CA ALA A 705 -21.00 -34.04 24.39
C ALA A 705 -21.40 -35.50 24.12
N PRO A 706 -22.53 -35.78 23.45
CA PRO A 706 -22.91 -37.14 23.09
C PRO A 706 -22.21 -37.61 21.80
N LYS A 707 -21.60 -38.80 21.88
CA LYS A 707 -21.10 -39.59 20.73
C LYS A 707 -22.27 -40.07 19.85
N PRO A 708 -22.10 -40.17 18.51
CA PRO A 708 -23.12 -40.75 17.64
C PRO A 708 -23.09 -42.29 17.70
N ALA A 709 -24.28 -42.88 17.73
CA ALA A 709 -24.51 -44.32 17.77
C ALA A 709 -24.28 -44.98 16.41
N HIS A 710 -23.47 -46.04 16.39
CA HIS A 710 -23.38 -47.01 15.33
C HIS A 710 -24.66 -47.87 15.27
N ARG A 711 -25.18 -48.10 14.06
CA ARG A 711 -25.95 -49.32 13.74
C ARG A 711 -25.03 -50.25 12.96
N GLY A 712 -24.90 -51.47 13.47
CA GLY A 712 -24.04 -52.50 12.90
C GLY A 712 -24.66 -53.25 11.72
N ALA A 713 -23.77 -53.92 11.00
CA ALA A 713 -24.04 -55.17 10.31
C ALA A 713 -22.84 -56.08 10.60
N ALA A 714 -23.14 -57.30 11.04
CA ALA A 714 -22.20 -58.39 11.29
C ALA A 714 -22.20 -59.36 10.08
N GLU A 715 -21.30 -60.35 10.15
CA GLU A 715 -21.03 -61.47 9.21
C GLU A 715 -20.01 -61.15 8.09
N ASP A 716 -18.99 -61.95 7.79
CA ASP A 716 -18.43 -63.19 8.36
C ASP A 716 -17.02 -63.41 7.73
N SER A 717 -16.17 -64.10 8.49
CA SER A 717 -14.94 -64.86 8.18
C SER A 717 -14.11 -64.69 6.87
N GLY A 718 -12.79 -64.53 7.04
CA GLY A 718 -11.86 -65.64 6.73
C GLY A 718 -10.77 -65.48 5.66
N VAL A 719 -9.52 -65.39 6.15
CA VAL A 719 -8.25 -66.03 5.67
C VAL A 719 -7.33 -65.30 4.66
N GLY A 720 -6.05 -65.15 5.09
CA GLY A 720 -4.83 -65.06 4.26
C GLY A 720 -3.84 -63.95 4.69
N THR A 721 -3.13 -64.03 5.81
CA THR A 721 -1.73 -64.53 6.05
C THR A 721 -0.57 -63.76 5.39
N GLU A 722 0.41 -63.43 6.25
CA GLU A 722 1.87 -63.23 6.05
C GLU A 722 2.35 -61.93 5.36
N ASP A 723 3.47 -61.30 5.73
CA ASP A 723 4.29 -61.20 6.96
C ASP A 723 5.35 -60.10 6.67
N ASP A 724 5.91 -59.55 7.75
CA ASP A 724 7.28 -59.02 7.88
C ASP A 724 7.76 -57.66 7.30
N ASP A 725 7.80 -56.69 8.23
CA ASP A 725 8.99 -56.27 9.03
C ASP A 725 9.79 -54.99 8.70
N ARG A 726 9.99 -54.22 9.79
CA ARG A 726 10.99 -53.19 10.17
C ARG A 726 10.86 -51.75 9.64
N SER A 727 10.50 -50.71 10.42
CA SER A 727 10.90 -50.23 11.78
C SER A 727 12.35 -49.69 11.85
N ASP A 728 12.73 -48.62 12.53
CA ASP A 728 12.12 -47.38 13.04
C ASP A 728 13.26 -46.60 13.75
N ALA A 729 13.00 -45.33 14.09
CA ALA A 729 13.62 -44.52 15.17
C ALA A 729 15.10 -44.04 15.01
N ALA A 730 15.42 -42.74 14.97
CA ALA A 730 15.18 -41.61 15.91
C ALA A 730 16.27 -41.48 17.00
N VAL A 731 17.09 -40.41 16.93
CA VAL A 731 17.13 -39.22 17.83
C VAL A 731 17.98 -39.41 19.11
N THR A 732 19.01 -38.57 19.30
CA THR A 732 19.17 -37.59 20.41
C THR A 732 20.57 -36.94 20.44
N ASP A 733 20.57 -35.63 20.22
CA ASP A 733 21.09 -34.53 21.07
C ASP A 733 22.49 -34.46 21.72
N SER A 734 23.06 -33.25 21.52
CA SER A 734 23.73 -32.35 22.49
C SER A 734 25.25 -32.43 22.80
N ALA A 735 25.90 -31.32 22.41
CA ALA A 735 26.72 -30.39 23.22
C ALA A 735 28.17 -30.72 23.69
N ALA A 736 29.08 -29.93 23.11
CA ALA A 736 30.07 -29.04 23.76
C ALA A 736 31.46 -29.54 24.26
N SER A 737 32.45 -28.75 23.82
CA SER A 737 33.66 -28.26 24.52
C SER A 737 35.03 -28.94 24.30
N ASP A 738 35.93 -28.07 23.81
CA ASP A 738 37.30 -27.78 24.26
C ASP A 738 38.48 -28.75 24.02
N ALA A 739 39.35 -28.23 23.13
CA ALA A 739 40.74 -27.83 23.39
C ALA A 739 41.91 -28.87 23.42
N HIS A 740 42.97 -28.40 22.75
CA HIS A 740 44.41 -28.68 22.91
C HIS A 740 45.04 -29.90 22.23
N GLY A 741 46.13 -29.64 21.48
CA GLY A 741 47.03 -30.69 21.01
C GLY A 741 48.01 -30.30 19.91
N SER A 742 48.99 -29.46 20.25
CA SER A 742 50.26 -29.17 19.54
C SER A 742 50.90 -30.35 18.78
N SER A 743 51.49 -30.09 17.59
CA SER A 743 52.89 -30.45 17.34
C SER A 743 53.54 -29.69 16.16
N ARG A 744 54.76 -29.22 16.40
CA ARG A 744 55.71 -28.56 15.50
C ARG A 744 56.56 -29.58 14.70
N LYS A 745 57.05 -29.16 13.53
CA LYS A 745 58.43 -29.29 12.94
C LYS A 745 58.32 -28.92 11.45
N GLY A 746 59.18 -28.15 10.78
CA GLY A 746 60.51 -27.62 11.05
C GLY A 746 61.36 -27.69 9.75
N SER A 747 62.17 -26.65 9.49
CA SER A 747 63.21 -26.45 8.44
C SER A 747 62.72 -26.02 7.04
N ALA A 748 63.12 -24.91 6.39
CA ALA A 748 64.33 -24.04 6.30
C ALA A 748 65.18 -24.33 5.04
N GLY A 749 65.48 -23.29 4.23
CA GLY A 749 66.69 -23.24 3.39
C GLY A 749 66.62 -22.53 2.01
N SER A 750 67.23 -21.32 1.95
CA SER A 750 67.96 -20.64 0.84
C SER A 750 67.28 -20.35 -0.51
N GLU A 751 67.22 -19.13 -1.07
CA GLU A 751 68.18 -18.04 -1.42
C GLU A 751 68.53 -17.99 -2.93
N ALA A 752 68.61 -16.74 -3.43
CA ALA A 752 69.32 -16.25 -4.64
C ALA A 752 68.62 -16.15 -6.03
N ALA A 753 68.23 -14.90 -6.34
CA ALA A 753 68.71 -14.08 -7.48
C ALA A 753 68.04 -14.14 -8.88
N PRO A 754 68.10 -13.03 -9.66
CA PRO A 754 67.08 -12.64 -10.63
C PRO A 754 67.53 -12.76 -12.10
N VAL A 755 66.57 -12.73 -13.04
CA VAL A 755 66.85 -12.48 -14.46
C VAL A 755 65.95 -11.38 -15.00
N ALA A 756 66.60 -10.30 -15.42
CA ALA A 756 66.04 -9.26 -16.26
C ALA A 756 66.12 -9.69 -17.73
N THR A 757 65.07 -9.43 -18.51
CA THR A 757 65.21 -9.15 -19.96
C THR A 757 64.22 -8.08 -20.35
N ALA A 758 64.77 -6.97 -20.81
CA ALA A 758 64.07 -5.89 -21.48
C ALA A 758 63.59 -6.31 -22.88
N SER A 759 62.49 -5.72 -23.34
CA SER A 759 62.40 -5.28 -24.73
C SER A 759 61.38 -4.15 -24.86
N ALA A 760 61.90 -2.99 -25.25
CA ALA A 760 61.14 -1.87 -25.76
C ALA A 760 61.29 -1.88 -27.29
N VAL A 761 60.20 -1.80 -28.07
CA VAL A 761 60.14 -1.08 -29.37
C VAL A 761 58.68 -0.64 -29.65
N ALA A 762 58.61 0.61 -30.10
CA ALA A 762 57.56 1.54 -30.53
C ALA A 762 56.40 1.06 -31.48
N PRO A 763 55.34 1.91 -31.63
CA PRO A 763 54.14 1.72 -32.49
C PRO A 763 54.39 2.25 -33.93
N PRO A 764 53.48 2.12 -34.93
CA PRO A 764 52.34 3.06 -35.17
C PRO A 764 51.10 2.34 -35.81
N VAL A 765 49.92 2.92 -36.08
CA VAL A 765 49.57 3.92 -37.10
C VAL A 765 48.08 4.29 -36.96
N ALA A 766 47.79 5.58 -37.10
CA ALA A 766 46.47 6.14 -37.36
C ALA A 766 46.29 6.40 -38.87
N VAL A 767 45.10 6.11 -39.42
CA VAL A 767 44.51 6.69 -40.66
C VAL A 767 42.99 6.56 -40.50
N ALA A 768 42.24 7.62 -40.18
CA ALA A 768 41.72 8.69 -41.04
C ALA A 768 40.56 8.27 -41.97
N ALA A 769 39.52 9.12 -41.91
CA ALA A 769 38.24 9.12 -42.59
C ALA A 769 38.27 8.98 -44.12
N ALA A 770 37.17 8.49 -44.69
CA ALA A 770 36.34 9.21 -45.69
C ALA A 770 35.22 8.32 -46.25
N SER A 771 33.96 8.74 -46.03
CA SER A 771 32.94 9.05 -47.06
C SER A 771 31.55 9.12 -46.42
#